data_AF-A0A2E6PYQ5-F1
#
_entry.id   AF-A0A2E6PYQ5-F1
#
_cell.length_a   1.000
_cell.length_b   1.000
_cell.length_c   1.000
_cell.angle_alpha   90.00
_cell.angle_beta   90.00
_cell.angle_gamma   90.00
#
_symmetry.space_group_name_H-M   'P 1'
#
loop_
_entity.id
_entity.type
_entity.pdbx_description
1 polymer ?
#
loop_
_entity_poly.entity_id
_entity_poly.type
_entity_poly.pdbx_seq_one_letter_code
_entity_poly.pdbx_strand_id
1 'polypeptide(L)'
;MLGFLPTHLLERCTHHTGPEKSDSRFVLHWMRAALRFDENPTFDVARHIAFQKGLPLVVYQGIDERYPYASYRHHKFLMEGSRDLERNAKKIGVEYFLHVSRRGHRDPVLKMMAEGSAVIVTDLVDLDPWSDWTESIKELRPVIEVDAHCILPRQVFGKSLDRPFRFKNATKRLMKARMGLRWPICDLPIKKLPDGYTIPFDPVSAIEELEKDGGLGIFSECDIDPTVVPVNDLIGGTEFAESKWEKYMQEGLKKYHRTRNNAADREGVSGISPWLHHGMIAATKVVRDAISLGGKGPEKFLDEMLVFREHAYHHCHEIKDPKRWSALPEWARTSWRERLAPTSPREVSVIERGETGIPLWDGAQKGLLRHGVMHNNVRMTWGKAIPGWIIDPEEAMDVTQSLNDRYALDGRNPNSVAGVMWCFGLFDRPFDPPSPHMGRVRGRSTETHASRVDIDRFLKWVCAPTMGGVREFAIVGSGISGLFAAMILRDLGHEVKLYDKGKRLSGRLANRLTSDGSSFQIGSTHIDGIRPWMARFLGEFDLGGPKQEDMSSNRAPLIDILHHFAGELSINFNTRVRSLHQTEEGVTLNAIVNDEPIEFHHSNVLVAIPVEQAMDIIDVDLFSGRSEACWVAWGPSEVVPDNLPAGWSVRNLTNGMIEVRLCEKSSARHVDETKDRMASMVPREIGLPDDGWSSHLWRYSRPVSGPGRVIHHGNISFIGDGFGTPLGTIGGALDSAARAVADMHLRSSEKGRNGHYLSKQTSLNEW
;
A
#
# COMPACT_ATOMS: atom_id res chain seq x y z
N MET A 1 -1.13 23.14 35.04
CA MET A 1 -0.08 23.15 34.00
C MET A 1 -0.38 24.08 32.83
N LEU A 2 -1.61 24.16 32.30
CA LEU A 2 -1.87 24.85 31.01
C LEU A 2 -2.52 26.25 31.08
N GLY A 3 -2.70 26.82 32.27
CA GLY A 3 -3.46 28.08 32.45
C GLY A 3 -2.85 29.33 31.81
N PHE A 4 -1.60 29.25 31.34
CA PHE A 4 -0.95 30.32 30.57
C PHE A 4 -1.23 30.26 29.07
N LEU A 5 -1.84 29.17 28.57
CA LEU A 5 -2.16 29.04 27.16
C LEU A 5 -3.27 30.01 26.77
N PRO A 6 -3.16 30.68 25.61
CA PRO A 6 -4.28 31.41 25.01
C PRO A 6 -5.52 30.52 24.87
N THR A 7 -6.72 31.12 25.03
CA THR A 7 -8.00 30.38 25.03
C THR A 7 -8.19 29.50 23.80
N HIS A 8 -7.81 29.97 22.61
CA HIS A 8 -7.95 29.24 21.34
C HIS A 8 -7.08 27.96 21.24
N LEU A 9 -6.01 27.88 22.06
CA LEU A 9 -5.16 26.69 22.20
C LEU A 9 -5.63 25.82 23.38
N LEU A 10 -5.95 26.45 24.51
CA LEU A 10 -6.36 25.74 25.73
C LEU A 10 -7.58 24.86 25.50
N GLU A 11 -8.58 25.35 24.74
CA GLU A 11 -9.80 24.60 24.44
C GLU A 11 -9.59 23.36 23.54
N ARG A 12 -8.37 23.18 23.00
CA ARG A 12 -7.99 22.07 22.13
C ARG A 12 -7.19 20.99 22.87
N CYS A 13 -6.84 21.22 24.13
CA CYS A 13 -5.88 20.40 24.85
C CYS A 13 -6.59 19.36 25.73
N THR A 14 -6.13 18.11 25.65
CA THR A 14 -6.36 17.07 26.66
C THR A 14 -5.03 16.82 27.37
N HIS A 15 -5.00 16.97 28.69
CA HIS A 15 -3.80 16.75 29.50
C HIS A 15 -3.85 15.38 30.18
N HIS A 16 -2.83 14.57 29.93
CA HIS A 16 -2.63 13.26 30.56
C HIS A 16 -1.47 13.36 31.54
N THR A 17 -1.76 13.04 32.81
CA THR A 17 -0.75 13.01 33.86
C THR A 17 0.17 11.82 33.67
N GLY A 18 1.49 12.06 33.73
CA GLY A 18 2.52 11.03 33.73
C GLY A 18 3.68 11.43 34.64
N PRO A 19 4.71 10.57 34.82
CA PRO A 19 5.82 10.84 35.72
C PRO A 19 6.62 12.09 35.31
N GLU A 20 6.79 13.04 36.24
CA GLU A 20 7.69 14.17 36.06
C GLU A 20 9.13 13.77 36.45
N LYS A 21 10.14 14.16 35.65
CA LYS A 21 11.56 13.98 35.99
C LYS A 21 12.28 15.31 36.06
N SER A 22 13.17 15.45 37.05
CA SER A 22 13.91 16.68 37.35
C SER A 22 15.01 17.02 36.35
N ASP A 23 15.46 16.07 35.54
CA ASP A 23 16.60 16.17 34.60
C ASP A 23 16.17 16.44 33.14
N SER A 24 14.98 17.01 32.96
CA SER A 24 14.40 17.22 31.63
C SER A 24 15.16 18.28 30.82
N ARG A 25 15.40 18.00 29.53
CA ARG A 25 16.33 18.75 28.67
C ARG A 25 15.64 19.58 27.59
N PHE A 26 14.42 19.20 27.18
CA PHE A 26 13.65 19.87 26.14
C PHE A 26 12.14 19.60 26.30
N VAL A 27 11.32 20.35 25.59
CA VAL A 27 9.91 20.01 25.30
C VAL A 27 9.87 19.28 23.96
N LEU A 28 9.16 18.15 23.91
CA LEU A 28 9.05 17.34 22.69
C LEU A 28 7.70 17.60 22.01
N HIS A 29 7.73 18.11 20.79
CA HIS A 29 6.58 18.08 19.89
C HIS A 29 6.64 16.79 19.06
N TRP A 30 5.81 15.82 19.42
CA TRP A 30 5.64 14.60 18.65
C TRP A 30 4.58 14.82 17.57
N MET A 31 5.04 15.10 16.36
CA MET A 31 4.19 15.40 15.20
C MET A 31 3.78 14.10 14.49
N ARG A 32 2.48 13.91 14.28
CA ARG A 32 1.90 12.65 13.77
C ARG A 32 0.97 12.84 12.59
N ALA A 33 0.06 13.78 12.73
CA ALA A 33 -1.08 13.97 11.83
C ALA A 33 -1.22 15.42 11.37
N ALA A 34 -0.64 16.41 12.07
CA ALA A 34 -0.58 17.80 11.60
C ALA A 34 0.79 18.11 11.00
N LEU A 35 1.09 17.58 9.81
CA LEU A 35 2.39 17.71 9.13
C LEU A 35 2.61 19.09 8.50
N ARG A 36 2.59 20.13 9.34
CA ARG A 36 2.85 21.54 8.98
C ARG A 36 3.31 22.34 10.20
N PHE A 37 3.87 23.54 9.98
CA PHE A 37 4.09 24.52 11.06
C PHE A 37 3.09 25.68 11.01
N ASP A 38 2.56 26.00 9.83
CA ASP A 38 1.54 27.05 9.68
C ASP A 38 0.19 26.62 10.24
N GLU A 39 -0.49 27.52 10.94
CA GLU A 39 -1.76 27.27 11.63
C GLU A 39 -1.82 25.91 12.36
N ASN A 40 -0.76 25.57 13.10
CA ASN A 40 -0.65 24.29 13.81
C ASN A 40 -0.80 24.47 15.33
N PRO A 41 -1.97 24.14 15.91
CA PRO A 41 -2.20 24.31 17.34
C PRO A 41 -1.28 23.42 18.20
N THR A 42 -0.94 22.23 17.74
CA THR A 42 -0.04 21.31 18.49
C THR A 42 1.35 21.92 18.62
N PHE A 43 1.88 22.49 17.53
CA PHE A 43 3.16 23.17 17.53
C PHE A 43 3.13 24.43 18.40
N ASP A 44 2.08 25.24 18.30
CA ASP A 44 1.92 26.46 19.10
C ASP A 44 1.87 26.13 20.60
N VAL A 45 1.11 25.10 21.01
CA VAL A 45 1.07 24.63 22.40
C VAL A 45 2.46 24.20 22.88
N ALA A 46 3.19 23.41 22.08
CA ALA A 46 4.54 22.98 22.42
C ALA A 46 5.50 24.17 22.60
N ARG A 47 5.40 25.16 21.72
CA ARG A 47 6.20 26.40 21.77
C ARG A 47 5.88 27.24 23.01
N HIS A 48 4.60 27.40 23.35
CA HIS A 48 4.19 28.08 24.58
C HIS A 48 4.76 27.39 25.83
N ILE A 49 4.72 26.06 25.88
CA ILE A 49 5.23 25.32 27.05
C ILE A 49 6.76 25.38 27.13
N ALA A 50 7.45 25.24 26.00
CA ALA A 50 8.92 25.36 25.94
C ALA A 50 9.37 26.74 26.45
N PHE A 51 8.72 27.80 25.98
CA PHE A 51 8.98 29.17 26.41
C PHE A 51 8.76 29.35 27.92
N GLN A 52 7.62 28.91 28.45
CA GLN A 52 7.32 29.03 29.88
C GLN A 52 8.27 28.24 30.78
N LYS A 53 8.78 27.10 30.30
CA LYS A 53 9.76 26.28 31.04
C LYS A 53 11.21 26.74 30.83
N GLY A 54 11.49 27.68 29.92
CA GLY A 54 12.86 28.07 29.57
C GLY A 54 13.67 26.94 28.89
N LEU A 55 12.98 25.96 28.31
CA LEU A 55 13.58 24.76 27.72
C LEU A 55 13.61 24.86 26.18
N PRO A 56 14.57 24.18 25.53
CA PRO A 56 14.54 23.95 24.09
C PRO A 56 13.24 23.29 23.60
N LEU A 57 12.84 23.58 22.36
CA LEU A 57 11.76 22.87 21.66
C LEU A 57 12.36 21.96 20.59
N VAL A 58 12.00 20.68 20.65
CA VAL A 58 12.40 19.67 19.66
C VAL A 58 11.16 19.11 18.98
N VAL A 59 11.18 19.04 17.66
CA VAL A 59 10.13 18.41 16.86
C VAL A 59 10.61 17.04 16.40
N TYR A 60 9.81 16.02 16.68
CA TYR A 60 10.05 14.64 16.27
C TYR A 60 8.90 14.15 15.41
N GLN A 61 9.22 13.61 14.24
CA GLN A 61 8.29 12.87 13.39
C GLN A 61 8.81 11.45 13.17
N GLY A 62 7.93 10.47 13.34
CA GLY A 62 8.21 9.08 12.98
C GLY A 62 7.37 8.63 11.77
N ILE A 63 8.01 8.05 10.77
CA ILE A 63 7.37 7.26 9.72
C ILE A 63 7.66 5.80 10.06
N ASP A 64 6.63 5.08 10.52
CA ASP A 64 6.74 3.68 10.92
C ASP A 64 6.29 2.75 9.79
N GLU A 65 6.82 1.53 9.74
CA GLU A 65 6.43 0.49 8.77
C GLU A 65 5.46 -0.55 9.37
N ARG A 66 5.26 -0.53 10.70
CA ARG A 66 4.52 -1.57 11.45
C ARG A 66 3.02 -1.32 11.56
N TYR A 67 2.52 -0.25 10.96
CA TYR A 67 1.08 0.04 10.96
C TYR A 67 0.38 -0.71 9.79
N PRO A 68 -0.91 -1.06 9.93
CA PRO A 68 -1.65 -1.70 8.85
C PRO A 68 -1.63 -0.85 7.58
N TYR A 69 -1.41 -1.49 6.43
CA TYR A 69 -1.37 -0.82 5.12
C TYR A 69 -0.18 0.14 4.91
N ALA A 70 0.91 -0.02 5.66
CA ALA A 70 2.18 0.60 5.32
C ALA A 70 2.61 0.18 3.90
N SER A 71 2.84 1.17 3.04
CA SER A 71 3.16 0.94 1.63
C SER A 71 4.01 2.05 1.04
N TYR A 72 4.60 1.78 -0.12
CA TYR A 72 5.40 2.76 -0.87
C TYR A 72 4.60 4.05 -1.16
N ARG A 73 3.31 3.93 -1.49
CA ARG A 73 2.43 5.09 -1.69
C ARG A 73 2.41 6.03 -0.50
N HIS A 74 2.05 5.49 0.66
CA HIS A 74 1.86 6.30 1.86
C HIS A 74 3.19 6.82 2.39
N HIS A 75 4.25 5.99 2.34
CA HIS A 75 5.59 6.39 2.76
C HIS A 75 6.15 7.50 1.88
N LYS A 76 5.98 7.42 0.55
CA LYS A 76 6.40 8.49 -0.36
C LYS A 76 5.67 9.80 -0.04
N PHE A 77 4.34 9.76 0.11
CA PHE A 77 3.54 10.96 0.40
C PHE A 77 3.93 11.61 1.74
N LEU A 78 4.17 10.80 2.78
CA LEU A 78 4.65 11.26 4.09
C LEU A 78 6.07 11.83 4.02
N MET A 79 6.98 11.19 3.25
CA MET A 79 8.35 11.67 3.06
C MET A 79 8.39 13.02 2.35
N GLU A 80 7.53 13.21 1.33
CA GLU A 80 7.37 14.50 0.65
C GLU A 80 6.82 15.59 1.59
N GLY A 81 5.93 15.24 2.52
CA GLY A 81 5.53 16.16 3.59
C GLY A 81 6.66 16.48 4.56
N SER A 82 7.49 15.49 4.87
CA SER A 82 8.64 15.62 5.76
C SER A 82 9.73 16.53 5.16
N ARG A 83 9.87 16.55 3.82
CA ARG A 83 10.73 17.49 3.09
C ARG A 83 10.32 18.93 3.35
N ASP A 84 9.03 19.24 3.23
CA ASP A 84 8.52 20.60 3.46
C ASP A 84 8.65 20.99 4.93
N LEU A 85 8.41 20.06 5.86
CA LEU A 85 8.70 20.25 7.28
C LEU A 85 10.17 20.55 7.54
N GLU A 86 11.10 19.78 6.97
CA GLU A 86 12.53 20.02 7.12
C GLU A 86 12.94 21.43 6.66
N ARG A 87 12.44 21.87 5.50
CA ARG A 87 12.68 23.24 4.99
C ARG A 87 12.09 24.30 5.92
N ASN A 88 10.86 24.12 6.37
CA ASN A 88 10.18 25.09 7.20
C ASN A 88 10.72 25.14 8.63
N ALA A 89 11.17 24.02 9.18
CA ALA A 89 11.86 23.95 10.47
C ALA A 89 13.14 24.78 10.46
N LYS A 90 13.95 24.66 9.38
CA LYS A 90 15.16 25.50 9.16
C LYS A 90 14.82 26.99 9.12
N LYS A 91 13.74 27.38 8.42
CA LYS A 91 13.29 28.79 8.35
C LYS A 91 12.83 29.34 9.70
N ILE A 92 12.13 28.53 10.49
CA ILE A 92 11.61 28.90 11.82
C ILE A 92 12.71 28.86 12.89
N GLY A 93 13.79 28.10 12.65
CA GLY A 93 14.89 27.92 13.59
C GLY A 93 14.60 26.89 14.69
N VAL A 94 13.70 25.94 14.43
CA VAL A 94 13.39 24.83 15.35
C VAL A 94 14.12 23.56 14.93
N GLU A 95 14.59 22.79 15.92
CA GLU A 95 15.21 21.48 15.68
C GLU A 95 14.13 20.46 15.30
N TYR A 96 14.28 19.85 14.13
CA TYR A 96 13.36 18.85 13.57
C TYR A 96 14.13 17.58 13.23
N PHE A 97 13.66 16.45 13.75
CA PHE A 97 14.25 15.14 13.50
C PHE A 97 13.20 14.16 12.95
N LEU A 98 13.51 13.60 11.78
CA LEU A 98 12.73 12.56 11.14
C LEU A 98 13.35 11.20 11.43
N HIS A 99 12.54 10.27 11.94
CA HIS A 99 12.86 8.85 12.01
C HIS A 99 12.03 8.08 10.99
N VAL A 100 12.69 7.21 10.22
CA VAL A 100 12.02 6.26 9.33
C VAL A 100 12.38 4.85 9.80
N SER A 101 11.37 4.11 10.27
CA SER A 101 11.55 2.71 10.66
C SER A 101 11.88 1.88 9.42
N ARG A 102 13.01 1.16 9.51
CA ARG A 102 13.55 0.32 8.44
C ARG A 102 14.55 -0.67 9.01
N ARG A 103 15.05 -1.60 8.21
CA ARG A 103 16.10 -2.55 8.64
C ARG A 103 17.27 -1.82 9.31
N GLY A 104 17.60 -2.23 10.54
CA GLY A 104 18.67 -1.62 11.34
C GLY A 104 18.28 -0.38 12.15
N HIS A 105 17.06 0.16 11.99
CA HIS A 105 16.60 1.39 12.66
C HIS A 105 15.16 1.25 13.19
N ARG A 106 14.85 0.15 13.89
CA ARG A 106 13.49 -0.17 14.42
C ARG A 106 13.33 0.11 15.91
N ASP A 107 14.31 0.77 16.51
CA ASP A 107 14.34 1.10 17.92
C ASP A 107 13.09 1.89 18.34
N PRO A 108 12.69 1.81 19.62
CA PRO A 108 11.55 2.56 20.13
C PRO A 108 11.91 4.05 20.33
N VAL A 109 12.26 4.73 19.24
CA VAL A 109 12.84 6.10 19.23
C VAL A 109 11.99 7.09 20.01
N LEU A 110 10.66 7.03 19.90
CA LEU A 110 9.78 7.91 20.67
C LEU A 110 9.93 7.72 22.19
N LYS A 111 10.10 6.47 22.67
CA LYS A 111 10.35 6.19 24.09
C LYS A 111 11.71 6.71 24.51
N MET A 112 12.73 6.56 23.67
CA MET A 112 14.09 7.09 23.91
C MET A 112 14.08 8.63 23.98
N MET A 113 13.35 9.30 23.08
CA MET A 113 13.16 10.76 23.12
C MET A 113 12.36 11.22 24.35
N ALA A 114 11.38 10.41 24.81
CA ALA A 114 10.60 10.71 26.00
C ALA A 114 11.49 10.84 27.26
N GLU A 115 12.58 10.07 27.35
CA GLU A 115 13.51 10.13 28.48
C GLU A 115 14.14 11.52 28.68
N GLY A 116 14.42 12.25 27.60
CA GLY A 116 14.96 13.62 27.67
C GLY A 116 13.91 14.74 27.78
N SER A 117 12.63 14.43 27.58
CA SER A 117 11.57 15.43 27.44
C SER A 117 10.93 15.82 28.78
N ALA A 118 10.61 17.10 29.00
CA ALA A 118 9.84 17.56 30.16
C ALA A 118 8.36 17.21 30.05
N VAL A 119 7.83 17.33 28.83
CA VAL A 119 6.46 17.07 28.44
C VAL A 119 6.46 16.77 26.96
N ILE A 120 5.54 15.91 26.54
CA ILE A 120 5.31 15.58 25.14
C ILE A 120 4.00 16.22 24.71
N VAL A 121 4.04 16.99 23.64
CA VAL A 121 2.85 17.57 23.01
C VAL A 121 2.64 16.88 21.68
N THR A 122 1.44 16.37 21.42
CA THR A 122 1.16 15.59 20.21
C THR A 122 -0.26 15.83 19.69
N ASP A 123 -0.49 15.43 18.44
CA ASP A 123 -1.79 15.53 17.80
C ASP A 123 -2.79 14.56 18.44
N LEU A 124 -4.04 15.01 18.63
CA LEU A 124 -5.15 14.13 19.01
C LEU A 124 -5.58 13.27 17.81
N VAL A 125 -5.34 11.96 17.89
CA VAL A 125 -5.69 10.95 16.86
C VAL A 125 -6.50 9.83 17.50
N ASP A 126 -7.77 9.67 17.07
CA ASP A 126 -8.74 8.77 17.73
C ASP A 126 -8.71 7.31 17.23
N LEU A 127 -7.93 6.99 16.19
CA LEU A 127 -7.97 5.69 15.54
C LEU A 127 -6.78 4.81 15.93
N ASP A 128 -6.99 3.50 16.07
CA ASP A 128 -5.89 2.53 16.27
C ASP A 128 -5.07 2.32 14.99
N PRO A 129 -3.75 2.04 15.11
CA PRO A 129 -2.99 1.81 16.36
C PRO A 129 -2.47 3.09 17.03
N TRP A 130 -2.86 4.27 16.53
CA TRP A 130 -2.29 5.53 16.99
C TRP A 130 -2.71 5.87 18.44
N SER A 131 -3.95 5.59 18.83
CA SER A 131 -4.42 5.73 20.22
C SER A 131 -3.56 4.91 21.20
N ASP A 132 -3.28 3.64 20.87
CA ASP A 132 -2.48 2.74 21.71
C ASP A 132 -1.06 3.26 21.95
N TRP A 133 -0.45 3.90 20.94
CA TRP A 133 0.88 4.48 21.09
C TRP A 133 0.87 5.64 22.10
N THR A 134 -0.17 6.48 22.08
CA THR A 134 -0.30 7.55 23.07
C THR A 134 -0.39 6.95 24.49
N GLU A 135 -1.21 5.92 24.69
CA GLU A 135 -1.33 5.25 26.00
C GLU A 135 0.03 4.77 26.52
N SER A 136 0.84 4.14 25.67
CA SER A 136 2.17 3.66 26.07
C SER A 136 3.17 4.76 26.47
N ILE A 137 2.96 5.99 25.98
CA ILE A 137 3.85 7.13 26.26
C ILE A 137 3.40 7.90 27.50
N LYS A 138 2.10 7.93 27.80
CA LYS A 138 1.55 8.55 29.03
C LYS A 138 2.14 7.93 30.31
N GLU A 139 2.49 6.65 30.26
CA GLU A 139 3.15 5.94 31.36
C GLU A 139 4.58 6.45 31.62
N LEU A 140 5.22 7.09 30.63
CA LEU A 140 6.62 7.52 30.71
C LEU A 140 6.79 8.99 31.05
N ARG A 141 5.89 9.86 30.55
CA ARG A 141 5.97 11.32 30.68
C ARG A 141 4.57 11.96 30.64
N PRO A 142 4.40 13.19 31.14
CA PRO A 142 3.19 13.98 30.88
C PRO A 142 3.00 14.16 29.37
N VAL A 143 1.76 13.94 28.89
CA VAL A 143 1.38 14.08 27.49
C VAL A 143 0.25 15.08 27.36
N ILE A 144 0.33 15.95 26.36
CA ILE A 144 -0.76 16.87 25.98
C ILE A 144 -1.16 16.52 24.55
N GLU A 145 -2.38 16.03 24.38
CA GLU A 145 -2.97 15.82 23.07
C GLU A 145 -3.72 17.09 22.64
N VAL A 146 -3.49 17.54 21.41
CA VAL A 146 -4.04 18.79 20.88
C VAL A 146 -4.85 18.52 19.62
N ASP A 147 -6.08 19.03 19.57
CA ASP A 147 -6.87 18.96 18.35
C ASP A 147 -6.41 19.97 17.28
N ALA A 148 -5.59 19.46 16.35
CA ALA A 148 -5.05 20.19 15.21
C ALA A 148 -5.90 20.12 13.93
N HIS A 149 -6.98 19.34 13.92
CA HIS A 149 -7.71 18.97 12.71
C HIS A 149 -9.10 19.59 12.62
N CYS A 150 -9.77 19.80 13.75
CA CYS A 150 -11.14 20.32 13.75
C CYS A 150 -11.18 21.84 13.91
N ILE A 151 -12.15 22.46 13.22
CA ILE A 151 -12.54 23.85 13.45
C ILE A 151 -13.18 23.96 14.83
N LEU A 152 -14.11 23.06 15.14
CA LEU A 152 -14.69 22.88 16.46
C LEU A 152 -13.90 21.80 17.21
N PRO A 153 -13.08 22.14 18.21
CA PRO A 153 -12.25 21.14 18.87
C PRO A 153 -13.09 20.00 19.45
N ARG A 154 -12.61 18.78 19.31
CA ARG A 154 -13.25 17.57 19.86
C ARG A 154 -13.49 17.69 21.36
N GLN A 155 -12.58 18.31 22.12
CA GLN A 155 -12.73 18.57 23.55
C GLN A 155 -13.91 19.50 23.91
N VAL A 156 -14.36 20.35 22.97
CA VAL A 156 -15.47 21.29 23.20
C VAL A 156 -16.83 20.62 23.01
N PHE A 157 -16.97 19.74 22.01
CA PHE A 157 -18.25 19.07 21.72
C PHE A 157 -18.22 17.56 21.92
N GLY A 158 -17.25 16.88 21.30
CA GLY A 158 -16.87 15.49 21.60
C GLY A 158 -17.96 14.42 21.54
N LYS A 159 -19.05 14.67 20.81
CA LYS A 159 -20.23 13.79 20.77
C LYS A 159 -20.61 13.41 19.35
N SER A 160 -21.05 12.16 19.18
CA SER A 160 -21.76 11.68 18.02
C SER A 160 -23.22 12.09 18.09
N LEU A 161 -23.78 12.30 16.91
CA LEU A 161 -25.22 12.38 16.73
C LEU A 161 -25.64 11.42 15.63
N ASP A 162 -26.89 10.96 15.69
CA ASP A 162 -27.41 9.95 14.78
C ASP A 162 -27.57 10.48 13.35
N ARG A 163 -27.65 11.80 13.13
CA ARG A 163 -27.84 12.41 11.80
C ARG A 163 -27.03 13.69 11.61
N PRO A 164 -26.52 13.98 10.39
CA PRO A 164 -25.69 15.18 10.14
C PRO A 164 -26.42 16.51 10.40
N PHE A 165 -27.73 16.60 10.10
CA PHE A 165 -28.49 17.83 10.37
C PHE A 165 -28.65 18.09 11.87
N ARG A 166 -28.73 17.04 12.70
CA ARG A 166 -28.76 17.16 14.16
C ARG A 166 -27.41 17.64 14.66
N PHE A 167 -26.31 17.12 14.11
CA PHE A 167 -24.97 17.63 14.36
C PHE A 167 -24.86 19.11 14.03
N LYS A 168 -25.22 19.52 12.81
CA LYS A 168 -25.26 20.93 12.40
C LYS A 168 -26.04 21.80 13.38
N ASN A 169 -27.24 21.36 13.79
CA ASN A 169 -28.09 22.12 14.70
C ASN A 169 -27.50 22.27 16.11
N ALA A 170 -26.88 21.20 16.63
CA ALA A 170 -26.27 21.18 17.96
C ALA A 170 -24.99 22.04 18.00
N THR A 171 -24.19 22.04 16.92
CA THR A 171 -22.87 22.69 16.90
C THR A 171 -22.87 24.09 16.30
N LYS A 172 -23.96 24.54 15.64
CA LYS A 172 -24.01 25.82 14.89
C LYS A 172 -23.42 27.04 15.62
N ARG A 173 -23.73 27.22 16.91
CA ARG A 173 -23.26 28.37 17.70
C ARG A 173 -21.76 28.26 17.99
N LEU A 174 -21.31 27.07 18.37
CA LEU A 174 -19.90 26.78 18.67
C LEU A 174 -19.03 26.89 17.41
N MET A 175 -19.53 26.39 16.28
CA MET A 175 -18.86 26.49 14.99
C MET A 175 -18.78 27.95 14.53
N LYS A 176 -19.86 28.73 14.65
CA LYS A 176 -19.89 30.15 14.27
C LYS A 176 -18.90 31.00 15.06
N ALA A 177 -18.62 30.63 16.31
CA ALA A 177 -17.62 31.31 17.12
C ALA A 177 -16.18 31.12 16.63
N ARG A 178 -15.92 30.16 15.74
CA ARG A 178 -14.57 29.75 15.31
C ARG A 178 -14.35 29.84 13.79
N MET A 179 -15.39 29.59 13.00
CA MET A 179 -15.27 29.58 11.55
C MET A 179 -14.87 30.96 11.02
N GLY A 180 -13.89 31.00 10.11
CA GLY A 180 -13.45 32.23 9.45
C GLY A 180 -12.52 33.14 10.27
N LEU A 181 -12.17 32.77 11.50
CA LEU A 181 -11.17 33.51 12.28
C LEU A 181 -9.78 33.35 11.65
N ARG A 182 -8.98 34.43 11.73
CA ARG A 182 -7.54 34.33 11.43
C ARG A 182 -6.86 33.57 12.56
N TRP A 183 -5.98 32.65 12.20
CA TRP A 183 -5.16 31.95 13.19
C TRP A 183 -4.18 32.95 13.82
N PRO A 184 -4.10 33.06 15.16
CA PRO A 184 -3.14 33.92 15.82
C PRO A 184 -1.70 33.50 15.51
N ILE A 185 -0.82 34.48 15.27
CA ILE A 185 0.61 34.20 15.07
C ILE A 185 1.23 33.94 16.45
N CYS A 186 1.89 32.79 16.62
CA CYS A 186 2.77 32.54 17.75
C CYS A 186 4.20 32.96 17.37
N ASP A 187 4.76 33.96 18.05
CA ASP A 187 6.10 34.52 17.80
C ASP A 187 7.08 34.33 18.97
N LEU A 188 6.69 33.54 19.98
CA LEU A 188 7.52 33.25 21.16
C LEU A 188 8.91 32.70 20.78
N PRO A 189 10.01 33.14 21.38
CA PRO A 189 11.34 32.69 20.98
C PRO A 189 11.51 31.19 21.19
N ILE A 190 12.17 30.52 20.24
CA ILE A 190 12.50 29.09 20.30
C ILE A 190 13.96 28.97 20.74
N LYS A 191 14.18 28.27 21.86
CA LYS A 191 15.52 27.90 22.31
C LYS A 191 15.95 26.63 21.59
N LYS A 192 17.19 26.60 21.10
CA LYS A 192 17.80 25.42 20.49
C LYS A 192 18.33 24.46 21.54
N LEU A 193 18.53 23.21 21.13
CA LEU A 193 19.30 22.26 21.92
C LEU A 193 20.73 22.79 22.15
N PRO A 194 21.37 22.49 23.28
CA PRO A 194 22.77 22.83 23.50
C PRO A 194 23.68 22.21 22.44
N ASP A 195 24.76 22.92 22.09
CA ASP A 195 25.78 22.39 21.18
C ASP A 195 26.36 21.08 21.71
N GLY A 196 26.53 20.10 20.81
CA GLY A 196 27.04 18.76 21.16
C GLY A 196 25.99 17.81 21.76
N TYR A 197 24.72 18.22 21.89
CA TYR A 197 23.64 17.31 22.27
C TYR A 197 23.43 16.22 21.20
N THR A 198 23.65 14.96 21.55
CA THR A 198 23.42 13.82 20.65
C THR A 198 21.98 13.32 20.77
N ILE A 199 21.28 13.25 19.64
CA ILE A 199 19.96 12.63 19.52
C ILE A 199 20.15 11.10 19.55
N PRO A 200 19.27 10.32 20.21
CA PRO A 200 19.52 8.90 20.48
C PRO A 200 19.24 7.99 19.28
N PHE A 201 19.17 8.53 18.06
CA PHE A 201 18.98 7.80 16.81
C PHE A 201 19.56 8.59 15.64
N ASP A 202 19.77 7.95 14.50
CA ASP A 202 20.25 8.59 13.27
C ASP A 202 19.09 9.24 12.51
N PRO A 203 18.98 10.58 12.49
CA PRO A 203 17.90 11.27 11.80
C PRO A 203 18.07 11.17 10.28
N VAL A 204 16.95 11.12 9.58
CA VAL A 204 16.90 11.08 8.10
C VAL A 204 16.64 12.47 7.55
N SER A 205 17.41 12.90 6.55
CA SER A 205 17.03 14.07 5.74
C SER A 205 16.06 13.63 4.64
N ALA A 206 14.81 14.11 4.70
CA ALA A 206 13.84 13.83 3.66
C ALA A 206 14.21 14.52 2.34
N ILE A 207 14.86 15.69 2.41
CA ILE A 207 15.37 16.40 1.24
C ILE A 207 16.40 15.54 0.52
N GLU A 208 17.45 15.09 1.23
CA GLU A 208 18.55 14.33 0.62
C GLU A 208 18.08 12.99 0.04
N GLU A 209 17.26 12.22 0.77
CA GLU A 209 16.75 10.93 0.28
C GLU A 209 15.87 11.09 -0.96
N LEU A 210 15.00 12.11 -1.00
CA LEU A 210 14.15 12.34 -2.16
C LEU A 210 14.91 12.90 -3.37
N GLU A 211 15.93 13.72 -3.16
CA GLU A 211 16.77 14.28 -4.23
C GLU A 211 17.78 13.27 -4.79
N LYS A 212 18.23 12.32 -3.96
CA LYS A 212 19.20 11.28 -4.34
C LYS A 212 18.64 10.27 -5.33
N ASP A 213 17.46 9.71 -5.06
CA ASP A 213 16.87 8.63 -5.87
C ASP A 213 15.34 8.55 -5.76
N GLY A 214 14.69 9.64 -5.33
CA GLY A 214 13.25 9.65 -5.08
C GLY A 214 12.83 8.86 -3.84
N GLY A 215 13.75 8.44 -2.98
CA GLY A 215 13.51 7.61 -1.79
C GLY A 215 13.60 6.11 -2.06
N LEU A 216 14.13 5.68 -3.21
CA LEU A 216 14.29 4.28 -3.57
C LEU A 216 15.16 3.54 -2.55
N GLY A 217 16.34 4.09 -2.23
CA GLY A 217 17.27 3.47 -1.28
C GLY A 217 16.61 3.21 0.06
N ILE A 218 16.02 4.25 0.66
CA ILE A 218 15.41 4.14 1.98
C ILE A 218 14.17 3.24 2.02
N PHE A 219 13.27 3.30 1.02
CA PHE A 219 12.08 2.45 1.00
C PHE A 219 12.38 0.97 0.70
N SER A 220 13.49 0.69 0.01
CA SER A 220 13.95 -0.68 -0.21
C SER A 220 14.32 -1.40 1.10
N GLU A 221 14.65 -0.65 2.15
CA GLU A 221 14.98 -1.17 3.48
C GLU A 221 13.76 -1.30 4.40
N CYS A 222 12.62 -0.72 4.01
CA CYS A 222 11.36 -0.79 4.74
C CYS A 222 10.61 -2.11 4.46
N ASP A 223 9.98 -2.68 5.49
CA ASP A 223 9.07 -3.82 5.40
C ASP A 223 7.63 -3.35 5.16
N ILE A 224 7.41 -2.75 3.99
CA ILE A 224 6.15 -2.13 3.56
C ILE A 224 5.66 -2.76 2.27
N ASP A 225 4.36 -2.69 2.00
CA ASP A 225 3.73 -3.25 0.80
C ASP A 225 4.19 -2.49 -0.47
N PRO A 226 4.97 -3.12 -1.37
CA PRO A 226 5.43 -2.49 -2.61
C PRO A 226 4.37 -2.52 -3.73
N THR A 227 3.30 -3.31 -3.60
CA THR A 227 2.26 -3.43 -4.64
C THR A 227 1.33 -2.21 -4.68
N VAL A 228 1.27 -1.43 -3.59
CA VAL A 228 0.58 -0.14 -3.55
C VAL A 228 1.59 0.95 -3.91
N VAL A 229 1.75 1.14 -5.22
CA VAL A 229 2.80 2.01 -5.79
C VAL A 229 2.58 3.49 -5.47
N PRO A 230 3.66 4.29 -5.40
CA PRO A 230 3.60 5.74 -5.35
C PRO A 230 2.72 6.34 -6.45
N VAL A 231 1.98 7.38 -6.08
CA VAL A 231 1.25 8.21 -7.04
C VAL A 231 2.17 9.29 -7.60
N ASN A 232 2.19 9.45 -8.92
CA ASN A 232 3.07 10.44 -9.58
C ASN A 232 2.40 11.81 -9.79
N ASP A 233 1.07 11.87 -9.73
CA ASP A 233 0.28 13.08 -10.01
C ASP A 233 -0.16 13.84 -8.75
N LEU A 234 0.09 13.28 -7.56
CA LEU A 234 -0.17 13.92 -6.27
C LEU A 234 1.09 13.88 -5.42
N ILE A 235 1.62 15.05 -5.07
CA ILE A 235 2.84 15.21 -4.29
C ILE A 235 2.47 15.63 -2.87
N GLY A 236 3.03 14.96 -1.86
CA GLY A 236 2.87 15.33 -0.46
C GLY A 236 3.49 16.69 -0.13
N GLY A 237 3.10 17.22 1.03
CA GLY A 237 3.64 18.44 1.61
C GLY A 237 2.76 19.69 1.46
N THR A 238 3.11 20.68 2.28
CA THR A 238 2.38 21.94 2.43
C THR A 238 2.42 22.76 1.14
N GLU A 239 3.58 22.81 0.46
CA GLU A 239 3.77 23.66 -0.72
C GLU A 239 2.82 23.25 -1.86
N PHE A 240 2.74 21.94 -2.13
CA PHE A 240 1.83 21.42 -3.16
C PHE A 240 0.36 21.54 -2.74
N ALA A 241 0.04 21.27 -1.46
CA ALA A 241 -1.32 21.41 -0.93
C ALA A 241 -1.87 22.82 -1.15
N GLU A 242 -1.08 23.83 -0.82
CA GLU A 242 -1.45 25.25 -0.94
C GLU A 242 -1.63 25.65 -2.40
N SER A 243 -0.68 25.31 -3.27
CA SER A 243 -0.79 25.59 -4.71
C SER A 243 -2.04 24.97 -5.32
N LYS A 244 -2.34 23.70 -4.98
CA LYS A 244 -3.55 23.01 -5.45
C LYS A 244 -4.83 23.69 -4.92
N TRP A 245 -4.85 24.07 -3.64
CA TRP A 245 -5.99 24.74 -3.03
C TRP A 245 -6.24 26.13 -3.64
N GLU A 246 -5.19 26.93 -3.83
CA GLU A 246 -5.28 28.26 -4.44
C GLU A 246 -5.82 28.20 -5.86
N LYS A 247 -5.32 27.26 -6.68
CA LYS A 247 -5.84 27.04 -8.03
C LYS A 247 -7.33 26.68 -7.99
N TYR A 248 -7.72 25.75 -7.13
CA TYR A 248 -9.13 25.36 -7.01
C TYR A 248 -10.03 26.52 -6.55
N MET A 249 -9.55 27.36 -5.64
CA MET A 249 -10.27 28.56 -5.24
C MET A 249 -10.53 29.52 -6.39
N GLN A 250 -9.53 29.74 -7.24
CA GLN A 250 -9.60 30.65 -8.38
C GLN A 250 -10.54 30.11 -9.48
N GLU A 251 -10.46 28.81 -9.77
CA GLU A 251 -11.05 28.24 -10.99
C GLU A 251 -12.32 27.40 -10.74
N GLY A 252 -12.40 26.73 -9.58
CA GLY A 252 -13.37 25.66 -9.32
C GLY A 252 -14.39 25.94 -8.22
N LEU A 253 -13.98 26.50 -7.08
CA LEU A 253 -14.79 26.53 -5.86
C LEU A 253 -16.16 27.24 -6.04
N LYS A 254 -16.24 28.31 -6.85
CA LYS A 254 -17.51 28.99 -7.17
C LYS A 254 -18.53 28.07 -7.86
N LYS A 255 -18.06 27.09 -8.64
CA LYS A 255 -18.87 26.14 -9.42
C LYS A 255 -19.19 24.86 -8.65
N TYR A 256 -18.56 24.63 -7.48
CA TYR A 256 -18.69 23.39 -6.69
C TYR A 256 -20.13 22.89 -6.51
N HIS A 257 -21.07 23.80 -6.21
CA HIS A 257 -22.49 23.46 -6.04
C HIS A 257 -23.14 22.77 -7.26
N ARG A 258 -22.58 22.96 -8.46
CA ARG A 258 -23.03 22.32 -9.72
C ARG A 258 -22.17 21.12 -10.10
N THR A 259 -20.86 21.20 -9.86
CA THR A 259 -19.89 20.23 -10.39
C THR A 259 -19.61 19.05 -9.46
N ARG A 260 -19.81 19.19 -8.14
CA ARG A 260 -19.38 18.20 -7.12
C ARG A 260 -19.90 16.76 -7.27
N ASN A 261 -20.96 16.56 -8.07
CA ASN A 261 -21.55 15.25 -8.30
C ASN A 261 -21.13 14.65 -9.65
N ASN A 262 -20.49 15.43 -10.53
CA ASN A 262 -20.03 14.97 -11.82
C ASN A 262 -18.68 14.24 -11.68
N ALA A 263 -18.72 12.92 -11.51
CA ALA A 263 -17.50 12.13 -11.32
C ALA A 263 -16.59 12.07 -12.56
N ALA A 264 -17.11 12.39 -13.75
CA ALA A 264 -16.32 12.53 -14.97
C ALA A 264 -15.46 13.81 -15.00
N ASP A 265 -15.72 14.75 -14.08
CA ASP A 265 -14.97 15.99 -13.94
C ASP A 265 -14.11 15.98 -12.67
N ARG A 266 -12.85 15.54 -12.81
CA ARG A 266 -11.89 15.47 -11.70
C ARG A 266 -11.69 16.83 -11.01
N GLU A 267 -11.74 17.92 -11.78
CA GLU A 267 -11.56 19.30 -11.30
C GLU A 267 -12.86 19.91 -10.76
N GLY A 268 -13.97 19.17 -10.80
CA GLY A 268 -15.25 19.59 -10.24
C GLY A 268 -15.26 19.69 -8.71
N VAL A 269 -14.24 19.13 -8.04
CA VAL A 269 -14.03 19.09 -6.59
C VAL A 269 -12.61 19.54 -6.24
N SER A 270 -12.35 19.91 -4.97
CA SER A 270 -11.03 20.42 -4.56
C SER A 270 -9.90 19.39 -4.64
N GLY A 271 -10.23 18.10 -4.51
CA GLY A 271 -9.24 17.03 -4.43
C GLY A 271 -8.26 17.17 -3.26
N ILE A 272 -8.57 17.99 -2.25
CA ILE A 272 -7.62 18.36 -1.17
C ILE A 272 -7.59 17.37 0.00
N SER A 273 -8.41 16.30 -0.04
CA SER A 273 -8.54 15.35 1.06
C SER A 273 -7.24 14.64 1.47
N PRO A 274 -6.30 14.28 0.57
CA PRO A 274 -5.01 13.70 0.98
C PRO A 274 -4.20 14.59 1.92
N TRP A 275 -4.15 15.89 1.62
CA TRP A 275 -3.40 16.87 2.43
C TRP A 275 -4.14 17.25 3.72
N LEU A 276 -5.47 17.28 3.70
CA LEU A 276 -6.26 17.43 4.92
C LEU A 276 -6.15 16.22 5.85
N HIS A 277 -6.00 15.01 5.30
CA HIS A 277 -5.83 13.77 6.07
C HIS A 277 -4.53 13.79 6.87
N HIS A 278 -3.42 14.16 6.22
CA HIS A 278 -2.10 14.25 6.84
C HIS A 278 -1.79 15.64 7.43
N GLY A 279 -2.80 16.51 7.52
CA GLY A 279 -2.67 17.86 8.10
C GLY A 279 -1.58 18.72 7.47
N MET A 280 -1.25 18.48 6.20
CA MET A 280 -0.33 19.27 5.39
C MET A 280 -0.96 20.59 4.94
N ILE A 281 -2.26 20.75 5.10
CA ILE A 281 -2.97 22.04 4.99
C ILE A 281 -3.99 22.14 6.13
N ALA A 282 -4.09 23.33 6.73
CA ALA A 282 -4.99 23.54 7.85
C ALA A 282 -6.46 23.60 7.37
N ALA A 283 -7.35 22.88 8.06
CA ALA A 283 -8.78 22.99 7.80
C ALA A 283 -9.28 24.42 8.08
N THR A 284 -8.70 25.11 9.07
CA THR A 284 -8.99 26.51 9.41
C THR A 284 -8.71 27.45 8.25
N LYS A 285 -7.58 27.28 7.57
CA LYS A 285 -7.24 28.01 6.33
C LYS A 285 -8.28 27.76 5.23
N VAL A 286 -8.50 26.49 4.87
CA VAL A 286 -9.45 26.09 3.82
C VAL A 286 -10.87 26.63 4.07
N VAL A 287 -11.35 26.55 5.32
CA VAL A 287 -12.66 27.09 5.72
C VAL A 287 -12.68 28.61 5.66
N ARG A 288 -11.64 29.29 6.17
CA ARG A 288 -11.56 30.75 6.13
C ARG A 288 -11.55 31.27 4.71
N ASP A 289 -10.76 30.67 3.83
CA ASP A 289 -10.66 31.13 2.45
C ASP A 289 -11.98 30.92 1.67
N ALA A 290 -12.68 29.80 1.91
CA ALA A 290 -14.00 29.56 1.35
C ALA A 290 -15.04 30.60 1.85
N ILE A 291 -15.02 30.94 3.15
CA ILE A 291 -15.87 32.01 3.70
C ILE A 291 -15.55 33.35 3.04
N SER A 292 -14.27 33.69 2.89
CA SER A 292 -13.83 34.93 2.26
C SER A 292 -14.24 35.03 0.79
N LEU A 293 -14.24 33.91 0.04
CA LEU A 293 -14.65 33.91 -1.36
C LEU A 293 -16.16 34.14 -1.54
N GLY A 294 -16.99 33.51 -0.70
CA GLY A 294 -18.44 33.67 -0.68
C GLY A 294 -19.20 33.14 -1.91
N GLY A 295 -20.51 32.97 -1.75
CA GLY A 295 -21.44 32.53 -2.80
C GLY A 295 -21.77 31.03 -2.76
N LYS A 296 -22.66 30.61 -3.67
CA LYS A 296 -23.30 29.28 -3.65
C LYS A 296 -22.33 28.10 -3.64
N GLY A 297 -21.22 28.22 -4.38
CA GLY A 297 -20.17 27.20 -4.43
C GLY A 297 -19.48 27.01 -3.07
N PRO A 298 -18.81 28.05 -2.53
CA PRO A 298 -18.24 28.01 -1.20
C PRO A 298 -19.22 27.64 -0.08
N GLU A 299 -20.45 28.16 -0.09
CA GLU A 299 -21.48 27.79 0.89
C GLU A 299 -21.74 26.28 0.90
N LYS A 300 -21.85 25.67 -0.29
CA LYS A 300 -22.05 24.23 -0.40
C LYS A 300 -20.82 23.43 0.02
N PHE A 301 -19.63 23.94 -0.24
CA PHE A 301 -18.37 23.33 0.20
C PHE A 301 -18.21 23.38 1.73
N LEU A 302 -18.61 24.49 2.35
CA LEU A 302 -18.59 24.66 3.81
C LEU A 302 -19.54 23.69 4.52
N ASP A 303 -20.68 23.32 3.94
CA ASP A 303 -21.52 22.26 4.50
C ASP A 303 -20.76 20.92 4.61
N GLU A 304 -19.97 20.56 3.59
CA GLU A 304 -19.16 19.33 3.60
C GLU A 304 -18.04 19.42 4.65
N MET A 305 -17.36 20.57 4.74
CA MET A 305 -16.26 20.80 5.68
C MET A 305 -16.70 20.94 7.15
N LEU A 306 -17.81 21.64 7.43
CA LEU A 306 -18.23 21.99 8.79
C LEU A 306 -19.26 21.02 9.38
N VAL A 307 -19.90 20.20 8.54
CA VAL A 307 -20.90 19.23 9.00
C VAL A 307 -20.39 17.82 8.80
N PHE A 308 -20.22 17.39 7.56
CA PHE A 308 -19.92 15.98 7.27
C PHE A 308 -18.54 15.58 7.78
N ARG A 309 -17.52 16.41 7.53
CA ARG A 309 -16.17 16.17 8.02
C ARG A 309 -16.10 16.23 9.55
N GLU A 310 -16.56 17.32 10.15
CA GLU A 310 -16.51 17.52 11.61
C GLU A 310 -17.28 16.42 12.35
N HIS A 311 -18.47 16.06 11.88
CA HIS A 311 -19.28 15.00 12.52
C HIS A 311 -18.54 13.66 12.54
N ALA A 312 -17.80 13.32 11.49
CA ALA A 312 -17.00 12.10 11.46
C ALA A 312 -15.88 12.08 12.51
N TYR A 313 -15.17 13.21 12.70
CA TYR A 313 -14.15 13.34 13.76
C TYR A 313 -14.78 13.26 15.15
N HIS A 314 -15.86 13.99 15.42
CA HIS A 314 -16.54 13.93 16.72
C HIS A 314 -17.14 12.55 17.01
N HIS A 315 -17.59 11.83 15.99
CA HIS A 315 -18.10 10.47 16.13
C HIS A 315 -17.00 9.48 16.50
N CYS A 316 -15.88 9.49 15.78
CA CYS A 316 -14.75 8.61 16.10
C CYS A 316 -14.12 8.95 17.45
N HIS A 317 -14.22 10.20 17.90
CA HIS A 317 -13.78 10.62 19.23
C HIS A 317 -14.68 10.08 20.36
N GLU A 318 -16.00 10.01 20.16
CA GLU A 318 -16.93 9.50 21.18
C GLU A 318 -16.95 7.96 21.23
N ILE A 319 -16.81 7.30 20.09
CA ILE A 319 -16.99 5.85 19.99
C ILE A 319 -15.66 5.12 20.07
N LYS A 320 -15.59 4.14 20.97
CA LYS A 320 -14.51 3.15 21.01
C LYS A 320 -14.62 2.20 19.80
N ASP A 321 -13.50 1.98 19.11
CA ASP A 321 -13.37 1.12 17.93
C ASP A 321 -14.38 1.44 16.80
N PRO A 322 -14.38 2.65 16.22
CA PRO A 322 -15.43 3.13 15.30
C PRO A 322 -15.52 2.37 13.96
N LYS A 323 -14.57 1.45 13.69
CA LYS A 323 -14.57 0.57 12.52
C LYS A 323 -15.36 -0.72 12.72
N ARG A 324 -15.67 -1.11 13.96
CA ARG A 324 -16.30 -2.41 14.25
C ARG A 324 -17.76 -2.43 13.86
N TRP A 325 -18.26 -3.60 13.45
CA TRP A 325 -19.67 -3.81 13.11
C TRP A 325 -20.63 -3.33 14.20
N SER A 326 -20.26 -3.55 15.47
CA SER A 326 -21.03 -3.12 16.64
C SER A 326 -21.24 -1.60 16.74
N ALA A 327 -20.42 -0.78 16.07
CA ALA A 327 -20.59 0.67 16.02
C ALA A 327 -21.72 1.12 15.07
N LEU A 328 -22.25 0.21 14.23
CA LEU A 328 -23.46 0.49 13.45
C LEU A 328 -24.71 0.56 14.34
N PRO A 329 -25.68 1.45 14.01
CA PRO A 329 -26.97 1.48 14.68
C PRO A 329 -27.67 0.11 14.69
N GLU A 330 -28.36 -0.23 15.78
CA GLU A 330 -29.03 -1.53 15.91
C GLU A 330 -30.00 -1.82 14.75
N TRP A 331 -30.75 -0.81 14.29
CA TRP A 331 -31.67 -0.97 13.16
C TRP A 331 -30.97 -1.45 11.89
N ALA A 332 -29.74 -0.98 11.65
CA ALA A 332 -28.96 -1.34 10.46
C ALA A 332 -28.43 -2.77 10.60
N ARG A 333 -27.88 -3.12 11.77
CA ARG A 333 -27.40 -4.48 12.05
C ARG A 333 -28.51 -5.53 11.94
N THR A 334 -29.68 -5.26 12.52
CA THR A 334 -30.85 -6.14 12.38
C THR A 334 -31.27 -6.26 10.92
N SER A 335 -31.35 -5.14 10.20
CA SER A 335 -31.70 -5.17 8.79
C SER A 335 -30.71 -5.94 7.91
N TRP A 336 -29.42 -5.93 8.23
CA TRP A 336 -28.41 -6.71 7.51
C TRP A 336 -28.49 -8.21 7.81
N ARG A 337 -28.95 -8.61 9.01
CA ARG A 337 -29.19 -10.02 9.34
C ARG A 337 -30.41 -10.61 8.63
N GLU A 338 -31.39 -9.76 8.31
CA GLU A 338 -32.65 -10.17 7.68
C GLU A 338 -32.61 -10.19 6.14
N ARG A 339 -31.52 -9.71 5.51
CA ARG A 339 -31.40 -9.68 4.05
C ARG A 339 -31.28 -11.09 3.46
N LEU A 340 -31.59 -11.20 2.16
CA LEU A 340 -31.19 -12.35 1.37
C LEU A 340 -29.71 -12.28 1.01
N ALA A 341 -29.02 -13.42 1.12
CA ALA A 341 -27.63 -13.56 0.67
C ALA A 341 -27.50 -13.20 -0.83
N PRO A 342 -26.31 -12.72 -1.26
CA PRO A 342 -26.01 -12.49 -2.67
C PRO A 342 -26.24 -13.74 -3.54
N THR A 343 -26.81 -13.56 -4.73
CA THR A 343 -26.95 -14.63 -5.73
C THR A 343 -25.71 -14.87 -6.57
N SER A 344 -24.77 -13.92 -6.54
CA SER A 344 -23.53 -13.99 -7.31
C SER A 344 -22.36 -13.46 -6.46
N PRO A 345 -21.92 -14.25 -5.47
CA PRO A 345 -20.74 -13.93 -4.69
C PRO A 345 -19.50 -13.75 -5.58
N ARG A 346 -18.55 -12.94 -5.13
CA ARG A 346 -17.27 -12.73 -5.82
C ARG A 346 -16.11 -12.86 -4.85
N GLU A 347 -15.01 -13.39 -5.34
CA GLU A 347 -13.75 -13.42 -4.64
C GLU A 347 -13.23 -12.00 -4.34
N VAL A 348 -12.56 -11.84 -3.20
CA VAL A 348 -12.02 -10.53 -2.79
C VAL A 348 -10.95 -10.05 -3.78
N SER A 349 -10.18 -10.95 -4.39
CA SER A 349 -9.20 -10.59 -5.43
C SER A 349 -9.85 -9.92 -6.65
N VAL A 350 -11.02 -10.41 -7.10
CA VAL A 350 -11.79 -9.85 -8.21
C VAL A 350 -12.33 -8.45 -7.85
N ILE A 351 -12.80 -8.28 -6.62
CA ILE A 351 -13.26 -6.99 -6.10
C ILE A 351 -12.07 -6.02 -6.03
N GLU A 352 -10.95 -6.41 -5.41
CA GLU A 352 -9.77 -5.56 -5.22
C GLU A 352 -9.17 -5.06 -6.54
N ARG A 353 -9.16 -5.90 -7.59
CA ARG A 353 -8.59 -5.57 -8.91
C ARG A 353 -9.54 -4.82 -9.84
N GLY A 354 -10.81 -4.64 -9.44
CA GLY A 354 -11.81 -3.95 -10.28
C GLY A 354 -12.20 -4.78 -11.50
N GLU A 355 -12.48 -6.07 -11.30
CA GLU A 355 -12.80 -7.03 -12.36
C GLU A 355 -14.22 -7.59 -12.22
N THR A 356 -15.14 -6.76 -11.71
CA THR A 356 -16.52 -7.18 -11.46
C THR A 356 -17.35 -7.24 -12.76
N GLY A 357 -16.88 -6.62 -13.84
CA GLY A 357 -17.64 -6.46 -15.07
C GLY A 357 -18.66 -5.32 -15.02
N ILE A 358 -18.62 -4.48 -13.97
CA ILE A 358 -19.48 -3.29 -13.84
C ILE A 358 -18.62 -2.04 -14.10
N PRO A 359 -18.72 -1.38 -15.27
CA PRO A 359 -17.77 -0.36 -15.69
C PRO A 359 -17.58 0.81 -14.70
N LEU A 360 -18.68 1.35 -14.15
CA LEU A 360 -18.59 2.45 -13.17
C LEU A 360 -17.87 2.01 -11.89
N TRP A 361 -18.12 0.79 -11.41
CA TRP A 361 -17.54 0.28 -10.17
C TRP A 361 -16.08 -0.10 -10.38
N ASP A 362 -15.80 -0.87 -11.44
CA ASP A 362 -14.45 -1.29 -11.84
C ASP A 362 -13.56 -0.08 -12.10
N GLY A 363 -14.07 0.93 -12.81
CA GLY A 363 -13.36 2.19 -13.02
C GLY A 363 -13.05 2.91 -11.71
N ALA A 364 -13.99 2.96 -10.77
CA ALA A 364 -13.75 3.56 -9.46
C ALA A 364 -12.64 2.83 -8.67
N GLN A 365 -12.68 1.50 -8.66
CA GLN A 365 -11.70 0.67 -7.97
C GLN A 365 -10.32 0.79 -8.62
N LYS A 366 -10.24 0.74 -9.96
CA LYS A 366 -8.99 0.94 -10.72
C LYS A 366 -8.42 2.33 -10.50
N GLY A 367 -9.26 3.36 -10.48
CA GLY A 367 -8.84 4.73 -10.18
C GLY A 367 -8.26 4.85 -8.76
N LEU A 368 -8.87 4.18 -7.79
CA LEU A 368 -8.34 4.13 -6.43
C LEU A 368 -7.00 3.38 -6.36
N LEU A 369 -6.90 2.23 -7.03
CA LEU A 369 -5.68 1.43 -7.13
C LEU A 369 -4.55 2.24 -7.78
N ARG A 370 -4.80 3.00 -8.85
CA ARG A 370 -3.76 3.71 -9.62
C ARG A 370 -3.43 5.11 -9.10
N HIS A 371 -4.44 5.87 -8.70
CA HIS A 371 -4.32 7.30 -8.40
C HIS A 371 -4.51 7.63 -6.92
N GLY A 372 -4.82 6.65 -6.09
CA GLY A 372 -4.94 6.81 -4.64
C GLY A 372 -6.07 7.72 -4.17
N VAL A 373 -6.99 8.10 -5.07
CA VAL A 373 -8.15 8.95 -4.78
C VAL A 373 -9.38 8.43 -5.50
N MET A 374 -10.55 8.60 -4.89
CA MET A 374 -11.84 8.23 -5.47
C MET A 374 -12.83 9.38 -5.32
N HIS A 375 -13.53 9.73 -6.39
CA HIS A 375 -14.53 10.80 -6.36
C HIS A 375 -15.67 10.43 -5.39
N ASN A 376 -16.00 11.32 -4.44
CA ASN A 376 -16.93 11.03 -3.33
C ASN A 376 -18.31 10.53 -3.78
N ASN A 377 -18.87 11.11 -4.85
CA ASN A 377 -20.17 10.66 -5.37
C ASN A 377 -20.15 9.18 -5.82
N VAL A 378 -19.01 8.71 -6.34
CA VAL A 378 -18.80 7.32 -6.74
C VAL A 378 -18.39 6.45 -5.54
N ARG A 379 -17.62 6.96 -4.57
CA ARG A 379 -17.28 6.26 -3.31
C ARG A 379 -18.50 5.70 -2.58
N MET A 380 -19.59 6.46 -2.54
CA MET A 380 -20.89 6.01 -2.01
C MET A 380 -21.51 4.84 -2.78
N THR A 381 -21.31 4.77 -4.10
CA THR A 381 -21.83 3.69 -4.95
C THR A 381 -20.93 2.47 -4.83
N TRP A 382 -19.62 2.71 -4.85
CA TRP A 382 -18.59 1.74 -4.68
C TRP A 382 -18.77 0.93 -3.38
N GLY A 383 -18.89 1.61 -2.23
CA GLY A 383 -19.05 0.95 -0.94
C GLY A 383 -20.42 0.28 -0.75
N LYS A 384 -21.46 0.75 -1.42
CA LYS A 384 -22.81 0.13 -1.37
C LYS A 384 -22.97 -1.10 -2.24
N ALA A 385 -22.09 -1.30 -3.22
CA ALA A 385 -22.16 -2.45 -4.12
C ALA A 385 -21.52 -3.71 -3.50
N ILE A 386 -20.47 -3.56 -2.69
CA ILE A 386 -19.70 -4.67 -2.12
C ILE A 386 -20.55 -5.68 -1.30
N PRO A 387 -21.54 -5.26 -0.48
CA PRO A 387 -22.43 -6.21 0.20
C PRO A 387 -23.23 -7.10 -0.76
N GLY A 388 -23.37 -6.71 -2.02
CA GLY A 388 -23.99 -7.51 -3.08
C GLY A 388 -23.10 -8.64 -3.61
N TRP A 389 -21.85 -8.77 -3.16
CA TRP A 389 -20.91 -9.81 -3.61
C TRP A 389 -20.28 -10.62 -2.48
N ILE A 390 -20.44 -10.19 -1.23
CA ILE A 390 -19.91 -10.89 -0.05
C ILE A 390 -21.09 -11.37 0.81
N ILE A 391 -21.03 -12.64 1.21
CA ILE A 391 -22.11 -13.34 1.89
C ILE A 391 -22.33 -12.77 3.29
N ASP A 392 -21.27 -12.66 4.09
CA ASP A 392 -21.34 -12.04 5.40
C ASP A 392 -21.28 -10.50 5.29
N PRO A 393 -22.30 -9.76 5.75
CA PRO A 393 -22.27 -8.30 5.69
C PRO A 393 -21.19 -7.66 6.59
N GLU A 394 -20.77 -8.33 7.67
CA GLU A 394 -19.66 -7.84 8.50
C GLU A 394 -18.33 -7.97 7.74
N GLU A 395 -18.04 -9.13 7.15
CA GLU A 395 -16.93 -9.30 6.21
C GLU A 395 -16.98 -8.29 5.04
N ALA A 396 -18.15 -8.04 4.45
CA ALA A 396 -18.31 -7.07 3.38
C ALA A 396 -17.89 -5.66 3.79
N MET A 397 -18.19 -5.28 5.04
CA MET A 397 -17.79 -4.00 5.62
C MET A 397 -16.29 -3.93 5.85
N ASP A 398 -15.71 -5.00 6.39
CA ASP A 398 -14.26 -5.10 6.64
C ASP A 398 -13.46 -5.06 5.33
N VAL A 399 -13.90 -5.77 4.29
CA VAL A 399 -13.31 -5.70 2.94
C VAL A 399 -13.41 -4.26 2.41
N THR A 400 -14.58 -3.63 2.51
CA THR A 400 -14.77 -2.23 2.08
C THR A 400 -13.81 -1.28 2.81
N GLN A 401 -13.68 -1.41 4.13
CA GLN A 401 -12.77 -0.58 4.92
C GLN A 401 -11.29 -0.86 4.56
N SER A 402 -10.93 -2.13 4.34
CA SER A 402 -9.56 -2.51 4.01
C SER A 402 -9.11 -1.97 2.65
N LEU A 403 -9.96 -2.04 1.63
CA LEU A 403 -9.66 -1.49 0.30
C LEU A 403 -9.49 0.03 0.36
N ASN A 404 -10.36 0.69 1.14
CA ASN A 404 -10.27 2.12 1.38
C ASN A 404 -8.94 2.50 2.03
N ASP A 405 -8.58 1.84 3.13
CA ASP A 405 -7.39 2.17 3.94
C ASP A 405 -6.08 1.78 3.25
N ARG A 406 -6.11 0.74 2.41
CA ARG A 406 -4.97 0.29 1.62
C ARG A 406 -4.60 1.29 0.54
N TYR A 407 -5.58 1.70 -0.27
CA TYR A 407 -5.30 2.42 -1.49
C TYR A 407 -5.50 3.94 -1.40
N ALA A 408 -6.46 4.42 -0.60
CA ALA A 408 -6.78 5.85 -0.54
C ALA A 408 -5.73 6.63 0.25
N LEU A 409 -5.17 7.69 -0.34
CA LEU A 409 -4.34 8.66 0.37
C LEU A 409 -5.12 9.43 1.44
N ASP A 410 -6.45 9.41 1.40
CA ASP A 410 -7.33 9.96 2.43
C ASP A 410 -8.03 8.90 3.30
N GLY A 411 -7.55 7.65 3.22
CA GLY A 411 -8.00 6.52 4.05
C GLY A 411 -7.46 6.58 5.47
N ARG A 412 -7.85 5.63 6.33
CA ARG A 412 -7.46 5.56 7.77
C ARG A 412 -7.73 6.87 8.50
N ASN A 413 -8.83 7.51 8.13
CA ASN A 413 -9.25 8.80 8.65
C ASN A 413 -10.68 8.70 9.16
N PRO A 414 -11.07 9.44 10.22
CA PRO A 414 -12.45 9.47 10.71
C PRO A 414 -13.48 9.69 9.60
N ASN A 415 -13.18 10.56 8.62
CA ASN A 415 -14.04 10.79 7.46
C ASN A 415 -14.27 9.53 6.63
N SER A 416 -13.21 8.78 6.37
CA SER A 416 -13.26 7.58 5.55
C SER A 416 -13.95 6.42 6.29
N VAL A 417 -13.71 6.27 7.59
CA VAL A 417 -14.42 5.30 8.45
C VAL A 417 -15.91 5.60 8.47
N ALA A 418 -16.30 6.83 8.77
CA ALA A 418 -17.70 7.23 8.76
C ALA A 418 -18.34 7.07 7.36
N GLY A 419 -17.59 7.33 6.29
CA GLY A 419 -18.05 7.16 4.90
C GLY A 419 -18.32 5.70 4.53
N VAL A 420 -17.45 4.77 4.93
CA VAL A 420 -17.67 3.32 4.78
C VAL A 420 -18.87 2.90 5.64
N MET A 421 -18.87 3.23 6.93
CA MET A 421 -19.97 2.90 7.85
C MET A 421 -21.33 3.46 7.39
N TRP A 422 -21.35 4.62 6.72
CA TRP A 422 -22.57 5.18 6.11
C TRP A 422 -23.11 4.30 4.97
N CYS A 423 -22.23 3.64 4.21
CA CYS A 423 -22.66 2.67 3.20
C CYS A 423 -23.48 1.52 3.82
N PHE A 424 -23.22 1.20 5.09
CA PHE A 424 -23.86 0.17 5.90
C PHE A 424 -24.95 0.68 6.86
N GLY A 425 -25.23 1.99 6.90
CA GLY A 425 -26.38 2.56 7.62
C GLY A 425 -26.05 3.59 8.71
N LEU A 426 -24.76 3.85 9.00
CA LEU A 426 -24.39 4.92 9.93
C LEU A 426 -24.89 6.28 9.41
N PHE A 427 -25.36 7.15 10.31
CA PHE A 427 -25.85 8.51 10.02
C PHE A 427 -27.07 8.63 9.09
N ASP A 428 -27.72 7.52 8.76
CA ASP A 428 -28.95 7.49 7.97
C ASP A 428 -30.14 6.95 8.76
N ARG A 429 -31.29 6.88 8.09
CA ARG A 429 -32.53 6.27 8.60
C ARG A 429 -32.82 4.94 7.88
N PRO A 430 -33.68 4.08 8.43
CA PRO A 430 -34.22 2.96 7.67
C PRO A 430 -35.11 3.41 6.51
N PHE A 431 -35.12 2.62 5.45
CA PHE A 431 -35.95 2.78 4.25
C PHE A 431 -36.88 1.57 4.08
N ASP A 432 -38.16 1.85 3.83
CA ASP A 432 -39.20 0.84 3.60
C ASP A 432 -39.84 1.04 2.21
N PRO A 433 -40.26 -0.05 1.52
CA PRO A 433 -40.06 -1.45 1.92
C PRO A 433 -38.57 -1.88 1.84
N PRO A 434 -38.14 -2.91 2.59
CA PRO A 434 -36.76 -3.38 2.55
C PRO A 434 -36.39 -3.95 1.18
N SER A 435 -35.18 -3.64 0.73
CA SER A 435 -34.54 -4.25 -0.44
C SER A 435 -34.15 -5.70 -0.13
N PRO A 436 -34.28 -6.64 -1.10
CA PRO A 436 -33.88 -8.03 -0.89
C PRO A 436 -32.44 -8.21 -0.39
N HIS A 437 -31.47 -7.47 -0.95
CA HIS A 437 -30.04 -7.67 -0.66
C HIS A 437 -29.41 -6.58 0.21
N MET A 438 -30.11 -5.48 0.46
CA MET A 438 -29.64 -4.38 1.32
C MET A 438 -30.53 -4.16 2.56
N GLY A 439 -31.64 -4.89 2.68
CA GLY A 439 -32.66 -4.62 3.69
C GLY A 439 -33.13 -3.17 3.63
N ARG A 440 -33.25 -2.53 4.79
CA ARG A 440 -33.65 -1.13 4.98
C ARG A 440 -32.52 -0.12 4.84
N VAL A 441 -31.31 -0.55 4.49
CA VAL A 441 -30.22 0.39 4.19
C VAL A 441 -30.49 1.06 2.84
N ARG A 442 -30.20 2.36 2.74
CA ARG A 442 -30.39 3.11 1.49
C ARG A 442 -29.66 2.42 0.33
N GLY A 443 -30.44 1.98 -0.66
CA GLY A 443 -29.91 1.42 -1.90
C GLY A 443 -29.30 2.46 -2.83
N ARG A 444 -28.36 2.00 -3.67
CA ARG A 444 -27.76 2.83 -4.73
C ARG A 444 -27.29 1.95 -5.90
N SER A 445 -28.10 1.89 -6.96
CA SER A 445 -27.79 1.11 -8.17
C SER A 445 -26.59 1.69 -8.93
N THR A 446 -25.67 0.80 -9.32
CA THR A 446 -24.53 1.08 -10.18
C THR A 446 -24.97 1.55 -11.56
N GLU A 447 -26.00 0.93 -12.12
CA GLU A 447 -26.56 1.20 -13.44
C GLU A 447 -27.19 2.60 -13.50
N THR A 448 -28.03 2.93 -12.50
CA THR A 448 -28.69 4.23 -12.41
C THR A 448 -27.68 5.37 -12.19
N HIS A 449 -26.58 5.09 -11.48
CA HIS A 449 -25.54 6.09 -11.31
C HIS A 449 -24.73 6.27 -12.58
N ALA A 450 -24.39 5.17 -13.27
CA ALA A 450 -23.67 5.21 -14.54
C ALA A 450 -24.45 6.02 -15.59
N SER A 451 -25.78 5.90 -15.64
CA SER A 451 -26.63 6.66 -16.59
C SER A 451 -26.63 8.19 -16.38
N ARG A 452 -26.02 8.68 -15.30
CA ARG A 452 -25.94 10.12 -14.95
C ARG A 452 -24.51 10.66 -15.04
N VAL A 453 -23.57 9.82 -15.42
CA VAL A 453 -22.14 10.14 -15.56
C VAL A 453 -21.79 9.94 -17.03
N ASP A 454 -20.97 10.85 -17.56
CA ASP A 454 -20.28 10.60 -18.83
C ASP A 454 -19.26 9.47 -18.58
N ILE A 455 -19.66 8.24 -18.88
CA ILE A 455 -18.90 7.04 -18.52
C ILE A 455 -17.57 6.99 -19.26
N ASP A 456 -17.52 7.41 -20.51
CA ASP A 456 -16.31 7.40 -21.33
C ASP A 456 -15.28 8.39 -20.77
N ARG A 457 -15.73 9.61 -20.46
CA ARG A 457 -14.86 10.61 -19.82
C ARG A 457 -14.43 10.18 -18.41
N PHE A 458 -15.31 9.55 -17.64
CA PHE A 458 -14.96 9.00 -16.33
C PHE A 458 -13.87 7.93 -16.45
N LEU A 459 -14.09 6.91 -17.29
CA LEU A 459 -13.15 5.81 -17.52
C LEU A 459 -11.81 6.31 -18.07
N LYS A 460 -11.81 7.32 -18.94
CA LYS A 460 -10.58 7.91 -19.49
C LYS A 460 -9.61 8.36 -18.40
N TRP A 461 -10.09 8.93 -17.30
CA TRP A 461 -9.20 9.41 -16.23
C TRP A 461 -8.97 8.38 -15.13
N VAL A 462 -9.99 7.60 -14.71
CA VAL A 462 -9.81 6.61 -13.63
C VAL A 462 -9.06 5.35 -14.08
N CYS A 463 -9.17 5.00 -15.37
CA CYS A 463 -8.42 3.92 -15.99
C CYS A 463 -7.21 4.45 -16.76
N ALA A 464 -6.78 5.69 -16.52
CA ALA A 464 -5.52 6.18 -17.07
C ALA A 464 -4.37 5.31 -16.52
N PRO A 465 -3.38 4.95 -17.36
CA PRO A 465 -2.19 4.26 -16.87
C PRO A 465 -1.40 5.12 -15.89
N THR A 466 -0.69 4.48 -14.97
CA THR A 466 0.29 5.17 -14.12
C THR A 466 1.50 5.66 -14.92
N MET A 467 2.41 6.41 -14.28
CA MET A 467 3.63 6.95 -14.92
C MET A 467 3.40 7.83 -16.17
N GLY A 468 2.21 8.41 -16.31
CA GLY A 468 1.88 9.41 -17.33
C GLY A 468 1.47 8.85 -18.70
N GLY A 469 1.39 7.52 -18.88
CA GLY A 469 0.98 6.91 -20.14
C GLY A 469 1.20 5.40 -20.18
N VAL A 470 0.63 4.76 -21.21
CA VAL A 470 0.87 3.33 -21.47
C VAL A 470 2.36 3.14 -21.78
N ARG A 471 2.94 2.05 -21.27
CA ARG A 471 4.30 1.61 -21.56
C ARG A 471 4.26 0.16 -21.97
N GLU A 472 5.14 -0.22 -22.88
CA GLU A 472 5.31 -1.61 -23.30
C GLU A 472 6.41 -2.26 -22.45
N PHE A 473 6.01 -3.23 -21.64
CA PHE A 473 6.91 -4.03 -20.82
C PHE A 473 7.14 -5.40 -21.45
N ALA A 474 8.41 -5.79 -21.53
CA ALA A 474 8.80 -7.17 -21.74
C ALA A 474 9.23 -7.82 -20.43
N ILE A 475 8.83 -9.06 -20.21
CA ILE A 475 9.30 -9.87 -19.08
C ILE A 475 9.95 -11.14 -19.58
N VAL A 476 11.22 -11.34 -19.24
CA VAL A 476 11.98 -12.54 -19.58
C VAL A 476 11.81 -13.55 -18.45
N GLY A 477 11.07 -14.62 -18.70
CA GLY A 477 10.72 -15.67 -17.73
C GLY A 477 9.28 -15.57 -17.23
N SER A 478 8.51 -16.64 -17.43
CA SER A 478 7.11 -16.80 -17.01
C SER A 478 6.95 -17.54 -15.68
N GLY A 479 7.98 -17.51 -14.84
CA GLY A 479 7.92 -18.01 -13.46
C GLY A 479 7.10 -17.10 -12.54
N ILE A 480 7.00 -17.46 -11.27
CA ILE A 480 6.14 -16.75 -10.30
C ILE A 480 6.45 -15.24 -10.19
N SER A 481 7.73 -14.84 -10.18
CA SER A 481 8.12 -13.42 -10.11
C SER A 481 7.74 -12.66 -11.38
N GLY A 482 7.97 -13.25 -12.55
CA GLY A 482 7.62 -12.63 -13.84
C GLY A 482 6.12 -12.44 -14.02
N LEU A 483 5.32 -13.47 -13.70
CA LEU A 483 3.86 -13.38 -13.75
C LEU A 483 3.28 -12.43 -12.72
N PHE A 484 3.82 -12.42 -11.50
CA PHE A 484 3.37 -11.49 -10.47
C PHE A 484 3.66 -10.03 -10.85
N ALA A 485 4.86 -9.74 -11.39
CA ALA A 485 5.18 -8.42 -11.93
C ALA A 485 4.25 -8.04 -13.09
N ALA A 486 3.96 -8.99 -14.01
CA ALA A 486 3.05 -8.77 -15.13
C ALA A 486 1.63 -8.39 -14.67
N MET A 487 1.11 -9.11 -13.68
CA MET A 487 -0.20 -8.84 -13.11
C MET A 487 -0.27 -7.43 -12.52
N ILE A 488 0.72 -7.03 -11.72
CA ILE A 488 0.77 -5.68 -11.13
C ILE A 488 0.84 -4.62 -12.24
N LEU A 489 1.71 -4.79 -13.24
CA LEU A 489 1.84 -3.83 -14.34
C LEU A 489 0.55 -3.68 -15.17
N ARG A 490 -0.19 -4.78 -15.41
CA ARG A 490 -1.50 -4.76 -16.06
C ARG A 490 -2.53 -3.99 -15.23
N ASP A 491 -2.59 -4.27 -13.92
CA ASP A 491 -3.51 -3.59 -13.01
C ASP A 491 -3.24 -2.08 -12.98
N LEU A 492 -1.98 -1.67 -13.19
CA LEU A 492 -1.52 -0.29 -13.32
C LEU A 492 -1.75 0.33 -14.72
N GLY A 493 -2.22 -0.44 -15.69
CA GLY A 493 -2.65 0.04 -17.02
C GLY A 493 -1.58 -0.01 -18.09
N HIS A 494 -0.55 -0.84 -17.91
CA HIS A 494 0.51 -1.01 -18.89
C HIS A 494 0.33 -2.28 -19.73
N GLU A 495 0.98 -2.31 -20.88
CA GLU A 495 1.03 -3.48 -21.76
C GLU A 495 2.20 -4.36 -21.36
N VAL A 496 1.97 -5.67 -21.30
CA VAL A 496 2.98 -6.63 -20.85
C VAL A 496 3.05 -7.81 -21.81
N LYS A 497 4.25 -8.13 -22.28
CA LYS A 497 4.55 -9.31 -23.10
C LYS A 497 5.58 -10.17 -22.38
N LEU A 498 5.29 -11.45 -22.19
CA LEU A 498 6.22 -12.39 -21.55
C LEU A 498 6.95 -13.23 -22.60
N TYR A 499 8.22 -13.53 -22.36
CA TYR A 499 9.06 -14.39 -23.19
C TYR A 499 9.63 -15.51 -22.34
N ASP A 500 9.34 -16.75 -22.71
CA ASP A 500 9.82 -17.92 -22.00
C ASP A 500 10.40 -18.97 -22.96
N LYS A 501 11.57 -19.51 -22.62
CA LYS A 501 12.23 -20.58 -23.39
C LYS A 501 11.48 -21.92 -23.30
N GLY A 502 10.65 -22.10 -22.28
CA GLY A 502 9.83 -23.27 -22.05
C GLY A 502 8.66 -23.38 -23.03
N LYS A 503 7.95 -24.50 -22.94
CA LYS A 503 6.75 -24.80 -23.75
C LYS A 503 5.43 -24.57 -23.03
N ARG A 504 5.49 -24.28 -21.72
CA ARG A 504 4.35 -24.13 -20.80
C ARG A 504 4.82 -23.44 -19.54
N LEU A 505 3.87 -22.97 -18.72
CA LEU A 505 4.16 -22.44 -17.39
C LEU A 505 4.94 -23.46 -16.55
N SER A 506 5.98 -22.99 -15.87
CA SER A 506 6.92 -23.84 -15.14
C SER A 506 7.68 -23.04 -14.07
N GLY A 507 8.89 -23.48 -13.72
CA GLY A 507 9.69 -22.89 -12.65
C GLY A 507 9.38 -23.52 -11.30
N ARG A 508 9.48 -22.75 -10.22
CA ARG A 508 9.41 -23.27 -8.85
C ARG A 508 8.08 -23.91 -8.50
N LEU A 509 6.98 -23.56 -9.17
CA LEU A 509 5.65 -24.16 -8.90
C LEU A 509 5.28 -25.24 -9.94
N ALA A 510 6.27 -25.75 -10.68
CA ALA A 510 6.03 -26.72 -11.74
C ALA A 510 5.49 -28.05 -11.20
N ASN A 511 4.46 -28.57 -11.89
CA ASN A 511 3.92 -29.89 -11.67
C ASN A 511 4.19 -30.85 -12.86
N ARG A 512 3.97 -32.14 -12.62
CA ARG A 512 3.94 -33.21 -13.61
C ARG A 512 2.65 -34.00 -13.48
N LEU A 513 2.22 -34.59 -14.59
CA LEU A 513 1.11 -35.53 -14.61
C LEU A 513 1.67 -36.95 -14.62
N THR A 514 1.10 -37.82 -13.81
CA THR A 514 1.29 -39.27 -13.86
C THR A 514 0.49 -39.87 -15.02
N SER A 515 0.71 -41.14 -15.34
CA SER A 515 0.08 -41.85 -16.46
C SER A 515 -1.45 -41.93 -16.40
N ASP A 516 -2.03 -41.79 -15.22
CA ASP A 516 -3.48 -41.79 -14.95
C ASP A 516 -4.08 -40.37 -14.88
N GLY A 517 -3.28 -39.33 -15.13
CA GLY A 517 -3.71 -37.94 -15.10
C GLY A 517 -3.65 -37.26 -13.74
N SER A 518 -3.22 -37.95 -12.66
CA SER A 518 -2.98 -37.30 -11.37
C SER A 518 -1.77 -36.35 -11.45
N SER A 519 -1.78 -35.23 -10.71
CA SER A 519 -0.69 -34.24 -10.77
C SER A 519 0.11 -34.21 -9.47
N PHE A 520 1.44 -34.10 -9.58
CA PHE A 520 2.32 -33.90 -8.42
C PHE A 520 3.33 -32.77 -8.65
N GLN A 521 3.74 -32.13 -7.56
CA GLN A 521 4.69 -31.01 -7.58
C GLN A 521 6.13 -31.49 -7.70
N ILE A 522 6.81 -31.12 -8.79
CA ILE A 522 8.24 -31.43 -9.01
C ILE A 522 9.15 -30.27 -8.60
N GLY A 523 8.61 -29.05 -8.49
CA GLY A 523 9.29 -27.88 -7.93
C GLY A 523 9.23 -27.82 -6.40
N SER A 524 8.99 -26.63 -5.85
CA SER A 524 8.71 -26.40 -4.44
C SER A 524 7.42 -27.09 -4.00
N THR A 525 7.42 -27.62 -2.78
CA THR A 525 6.29 -28.34 -2.19
C THR A 525 5.40 -27.49 -1.29
N HIS A 526 5.85 -26.27 -0.96
CA HIS A 526 5.16 -25.30 -0.13
C HIS A 526 5.60 -23.89 -0.53
N ILE A 527 4.89 -22.88 -0.02
CA ILE A 527 5.23 -21.47 -0.21
C ILE A 527 6.01 -20.96 1.02
N ASP A 528 7.23 -20.46 0.81
CA ASP A 528 8.13 -19.98 1.86
C ASP A 528 8.40 -18.47 1.77
N GLY A 529 8.85 -17.86 2.87
CA GLY A 529 9.28 -16.45 2.91
C GLY A 529 8.17 -15.41 2.78
N ILE A 530 6.90 -15.79 2.97
CA ILE A 530 5.73 -14.91 2.80
C ILE A 530 5.70 -13.81 3.86
N ARG A 531 5.47 -12.57 3.40
CA ARG A 531 5.21 -11.40 4.24
C ARG A 531 3.72 -11.13 4.36
N PRO A 532 3.24 -10.43 5.41
CA PRO A 532 1.81 -10.20 5.64
C PRO A 532 1.06 -9.62 4.43
N TRP A 533 1.67 -8.68 3.70
CA TRP A 533 1.03 -8.07 2.52
C TRP A 533 0.83 -9.04 1.35
N MET A 534 1.62 -10.12 1.26
CA MET A 534 1.51 -11.12 0.19
C MET A 534 0.30 -12.04 0.38
N ALA A 535 -0.20 -12.17 1.62
CA ALA A 535 -1.29 -13.09 1.95
C ALA A 535 -2.55 -12.83 1.11
N ARG A 536 -2.84 -11.57 0.76
CA ARG A 536 -4.03 -11.22 -0.04
C ARG A 536 -4.00 -11.73 -1.49
N PHE A 537 -2.82 -12.08 -2.00
CA PHE A 537 -2.69 -12.66 -3.34
C PHE A 537 -2.65 -14.18 -3.34
N LEU A 538 -2.53 -14.78 -2.15
CA LEU A 538 -2.33 -16.22 -1.97
C LEU A 538 -3.43 -16.85 -1.10
N GLY A 539 -4.25 -16.05 -0.43
CA GLY A 539 -5.22 -16.50 0.58
C GLY A 539 -6.40 -17.29 0.02
N GLU A 540 -6.65 -17.20 -1.29
CA GLU A 540 -7.66 -18.00 -2.00
C GLU A 540 -7.15 -19.42 -2.32
N PHE A 541 -5.85 -19.69 -2.12
CA PHE A 541 -5.24 -20.99 -2.36
C PHE A 541 -5.02 -21.73 -1.04
N ASP A 542 -5.25 -23.05 -1.03
CA ASP A 542 -4.88 -23.89 0.11
C ASP A 542 -3.35 -24.06 0.16
N LEU A 543 -2.68 -23.23 0.96
CA LEU A 543 -1.22 -23.17 1.03
C LEU A 543 -0.59 -24.25 1.94
N GLY A 544 -1.38 -24.95 2.76
CA GLY A 544 -0.92 -25.92 3.75
C GLY A 544 -0.06 -25.32 4.88
N GLY A 545 -0.33 -25.68 6.13
CA GLY A 545 0.53 -25.32 7.26
C GLY A 545 1.85 -26.13 7.26
N PRO A 546 2.92 -25.63 7.92
CA PRO A 546 4.21 -26.35 8.03
C PRO A 546 4.15 -27.61 8.91
N LYS A 547 3.00 -27.91 9.54
CA LYS A 547 2.79 -29.06 10.41
C LYS A 547 1.49 -29.77 10.04
N GLN A 548 1.52 -30.74 9.13
CA GLN A 548 0.58 -31.86 9.15
C GLN A 548 1.05 -32.99 8.22
N GLU A 549 1.26 -34.16 8.82
CA GLU A 549 1.69 -35.42 8.21
C GLU A 549 0.56 -36.18 7.49
N ASP A 550 -0.64 -35.61 7.35
CA ASP A 550 -1.73 -36.27 6.62
C ASP A 550 -1.64 -35.99 5.11
N MET A 551 -1.08 -36.98 4.41
CA MET A 551 -0.89 -37.06 2.96
C MET A 551 -2.11 -37.71 2.26
N SER A 552 -3.33 -37.26 2.54
CA SER A 552 -4.53 -37.86 1.93
C SER A 552 -5.67 -36.91 1.55
N SER A 553 -5.42 -35.62 1.32
CA SER A 553 -6.43 -34.73 0.73
C SER A 553 -5.94 -34.11 -0.58
N ASN A 554 -6.84 -34.06 -1.57
CA ASN A 554 -6.70 -33.35 -2.84
C ASN A 554 -6.37 -31.87 -2.60
N ARG A 555 -5.08 -31.53 -2.41
CA ARG A 555 -4.61 -30.15 -2.35
C ARG A 555 -4.61 -29.57 -3.77
N ALA A 556 -5.07 -28.33 -3.91
CA ALA A 556 -4.96 -27.60 -5.16
C ALA A 556 -3.46 -27.50 -5.55
N PRO A 557 -3.09 -27.84 -6.79
CA PRO A 557 -1.71 -27.71 -7.23
C PRO A 557 -1.24 -26.25 -7.15
N LEU A 558 -0.11 -25.97 -6.47
CA LEU A 558 0.54 -24.64 -6.47
C LEU A 558 0.75 -24.02 -7.87
N ILE A 559 0.71 -24.80 -8.96
CA ILE A 559 0.76 -24.27 -10.33
C ILE A 559 -0.45 -23.34 -10.62
N ASP A 560 -1.57 -23.53 -9.93
CA ASP A 560 -2.79 -22.73 -10.10
C ASP A 560 -2.54 -21.27 -9.72
N ILE A 561 -1.56 -20.99 -8.84
CA ILE A 561 -1.08 -19.64 -8.56
C ILE A 561 -0.48 -19.00 -9.82
N LEU A 562 0.29 -19.75 -10.61
CA LEU A 562 0.84 -19.25 -11.88
C LEU A 562 -0.28 -18.99 -12.88
N HIS A 563 -1.27 -19.88 -12.97
CA HIS A 563 -2.42 -19.67 -13.84
C HIS A 563 -3.25 -18.46 -13.44
N HIS A 564 -3.45 -18.23 -12.15
CA HIS A 564 -4.13 -17.05 -11.62
C HIS A 564 -3.38 -15.76 -11.95
N PHE A 565 -2.06 -15.69 -11.71
CA PHE A 565 -1.25 -14.52 -12.08
C PHE A 565 -1.15 -14.33 -13.59
N ALA A 566 -1.13 -15.41 -14.38
CA ALA A 566 -1.19 -15.31 -15.83
C ALA A 566 -2.50 -14.68 -16.31
N GLY A 567 -3.65 -15.16 -15.82
CA GLY A 567 -4.96 -14.74 -16.33
C GLY A 567 -4.98 -14.81 -17.88
N GLU A 568 -5.29 -13.69 -18.53
CA GLU A 568 -5.34 -13.57 -19.99
C GLU A 568 -4.01 -13.07 -20.64
N LEU A 569 -2.87 -13.13 -19.93
CA LEU A 569 -1.59 -12.68 -20.48
C LEU A 569 -1.14 -13.53 -21.68
N SER A 570 -0.67 -12.84 -22.73
CA SER A 570 0.00 -13.49 -23.85
C SER A 570 1.44 -13.84 -23.47
N ILE A 571 1.76 -15.13 -23.48
CA ILE A 571 3.10 -15.65 -23.16
C ILE A 571 3.72 -16.25 -24.42
N ASN A 572 4.85 -15.69 -24.86
CA ASN A 572 5.60 -16.17 -25.99
C ASN A 572 6.51 -17.32 -25.55
N PHE A 573 5.99 -18.53 -25.60
CA PHE A 573 6.75 -19.77 -25.38
C PHE A 573 7.68 -20.08 -26.54
N ASN A 574 8.67 -20.94 -26.30
CA ASN A 574 9.76 -21.27 -27.24
C ASN A 574 10.58 -20.04 -27.66
N THR A 575 10.64 -19.02 -26.80
CA THR A 575 11.40 -17.78 -27.05
C THR A 575 12.54 -17.68 -26.07
N ARG A 576 13.76 -17.90 -26.55
CA ARG A 576 14.98 -17.81 -25.74
C ARG A 576 15.66 -16.47 -25.97
N VAL A 577 15.57 -15.58 -25.00
CA VAL A 577 16.33 -14.33 -24.99
C VAL A 577 17.83 -14.63 -24.88
N ARG A 578 18.63 -13.96 -25.71
CA ARG A 578 20.09 -14.12 -25.82
C ARG A 578 20.85 -12.90 -25.33
N SER A 579 20.36 -11.70 -25.62
CA SER A 579 20.96 -10.47 -25.12
C SER A 579 19.92 -9.37 -24.96
N LEU A 580 20.23 -8.43 -24.07
CA LEU A 580 19.49 -7.19 -23.84
C LEU A 580 20.43 -6.00 -23.98
N HIS A 581 20.00 -5.00 -24.73
CA HIS A 581 20.76 -3.77 -24.93
C HIS A 581 19.91 -2.55 -24.58
N GLN A 582 20.39 -1.74 -23.64
CA GLN A 582 19.79 -0.46 -23.30
C GLN A 582 20.02 0.53 -24.46
N THR A 583 18.95 1.18 -24.92
CA THR A 583 19.00 2.24 -25.93
C THR A 583 18.48 3.56 -25.35
N GLU A 584 18.53 4.66 -26.11
CA GLU A 584 17.91 5.93 -25.68
C GLU A 584 16.38 5.83 -25.60
N GLU A 585 15.77 5.04 -26.50
CA GLU A 585 14.32 4.90 -26.66
C GLU A 585 13.71 3.78 -25.80
N GLY A 586 14.52 2.86 -25.26
CA GLY A 586 14.00 1.71 -24.54
C GLY A 586 15.04 0.62 -24.33
N VAL A 587 14.63 -0.62 -24.58
CA VAL A 587 15.49 -1.81 -24.52
C VAL A 587 15.24 -2.65 -25.77
N THR A 588 16.33 -3.02 -26.43
CA THR A 588 16.33 -4.01 -27.50
C THR A 588 16.58 -5.39 -26.92
N LEU A 589 15.71 -6.34 -27.27
CA LEU A 589 15.73 -7.72 -26.82
C LEU A 589 15.95 -8.64 -28.02
N ASN A 590 17.11 -9.30 -28.04
CA ASN A 590 17.45 -10.30 -29.06
C ASN A 590 17.07 -11.68 -28.57
N ALA A 591 16.23 -12.40 -29.30
CA ALA A 591 15.80 -13.73 -28.94
C ALA A 591 15.87 -14.71 -30.11
N ILE A 592 15.87 -16.00 -29.78
CA ILE A 592 15.65 -17.08 -30.73
C ILE A 592 14.23 -17.58 -30.51
N VAL A 593 13.39 -17.49 -31.53
CA VAL A 593 12.00 -17.94 -31.54
C VAL A 593 11.89 -19.05 -32.57
N ASN A 594 11.54 -20.26 -32.14
CA ASN A 594 11.47 -21.43 -33.04
C ASN A 594 12.71 -21.59 -33.94
N ASP A 595 13.89 -21.43 -33.34
CA ASP A 595 15.22 -21.50 -34.00
C ASP A 595 15.56 -20.34 -34.96
N GLU A 596 14.71 -19.31 -35.07
CA GLU A 596 15.00 -18.10 -35.85
C GLU A 596 15.37 -16.91 -34.94
N PRO A 597 16.40 -16.11 -35.28
CA PRO A 597 16.72 -14.90 -34.55
C PRO A 597 15.69 -13.81 -34.83
N ILE A 598 15.12 -13.24 -33.77
CA ILE A 598 14.16 -12.14 -33.82
C ILE A 598 14.57 -11.07 -32.81
N GLU A 599 14.47 -9.81 -33.25
CA GLU A 599 14.68 -8.63 -32.42
C GLU A 599 13.33 -8.03 -32.01
N PHE A 600 13.22 -7.61 -30.75
CA PHE A 600 12.06 -6.92 -30.20
C PHE A 600 12.47 -5.63 -29.50
N HIS A 601 11.61 -4.62 -29.52
CA HIS A 601 11.82 -3.37 -28.79
C HIS A 601 10.71 -3.15 -27.77
N HIS A 602 11.09 -2.73 -26.57
CA HIS A 602 10.17 -2.45 -25.45
C HIS A 602 10.61 -1.20 -24.69
N SER A 603 9.68 -0.52 -24.03
CA SER A 603 10.02 0.62 -23.18
C SER A 603 10.86 0.19 -21.97
N ASN A 604 10.51 -0.96 -21.39
CA ASN A 604 11.11 -1.49 -20.17
C ASN A 604 11.18 -3.02 -20.23
N VAL A 605 12.22 -3.61 -19.62
CA VAL A 605 12.40 -5.06 -19.53
C VAL A 605 12.58 -5.48 -18.08
N LEU A 606 11.82 -6.48 -17.62
CA LEU A 606 12.07 -7.17 -16.37
C LEU A 606 12.66 -8.56 -16.65
N VAL A 607 13.78 -8.87 -16.03
CA VAL A 607 14.48 -10.15 -16.15
C VAL A 607 14.17 -10.99 -14.93
N ALA A 608 13.36 -12.03 -15.11
CA ALA A 608 12.82 -12.92 -14.08
C ALA A 608 13.32 -14.38 -14.22
N ILE A 609 14.54 -14.54 -14.74
CA ILE A 609 15.24 -15.82 -14.88
C ILE A 609 16.31 -15.98 -13.79
N PRO A 610 16.84 -17.20 -13.55
CA PRO A 610 17.88 -17.42 -12.54
C PRO A 610 19.08 -16.48 -12.69
N VAL A 611 19.69 -16.10 -11.56
CA VAL A 611 20.74 -15.06 -11.50
C VAL A 611 21.88 -15.30 -12.49
N GLU A 612 22.31 -16.55 -12.67
CA GLU A 612 23.36 -16.90 -13.62
C GLU A 612 22.91 -16.69 -15.08
N GLN A 613 21.68 -17.07 -15.42
CA GLN A 613 21.14 -16.83 -16.76
C GLN A 613 20.92 -15.34 -17.02
N ALA A 614 20.61 -14.57 -15.98
CA ALA A 614 20.44 -13.13 -16.10
C ALA A 614 21.77 -12.41 -16.36
N MET A 615 22.88 -12.91 -15.80
CA MET A 615 24.24 -12.42 -16.10
C MET A 615 24.60 -12.68 -17.57
N ASP A 616 24.25 -13.85 -18.11
CA ASP A 616 24.61 -14.25 -19.48
C ASP A 616 23.93 -13.41 -20.59
N ILE A 617 22.85 -12.69 -20.29
CA ILE A 617 22.08 -11.94 -21.29
C ILE A 617 22.36 -10.43 -21.27
N ILE A 618 23.32 -9.96 -20.47
CA ILE A 618 23.71 -8.56 -20.42
C ILE A 618 25.23 -8.42 -20.46
N ASP A 619 25.72 -7.45 -21.23
CA ASP A 619 27.17 -7.29 -21.49
C ASP A 619 27.90 -6.48 -20.40
N VAL A 620 27.28 -6.29 -19.23
CA VAL A 620 27.84 -5.51 -18.11
C VAL A 620 27.81 -6.29 -16.81
N ASP A 621 28.94 -6.26 -16.09
CA ASP A 621 29.07 -6.88 -14.77
C ASP A 621 28.34 -6.05 -13.70
N LEU A 622 27.06 -6.36 -13.48
CA LEU A 622 26.20 -5.64 -12.53
C LEU A 622 26.09 -6.32 -11.17
N PHE A 623 26.13 -7.65 -11.15
CA PHE A 623 25.90 -8.45 -9.95
C PHE A 623 26.53 -9.84 -10.10
N SER A 624 26.61 -10.56 -8.98
CA SER A 624 26.98 -11.96 -8.93
C SER A 624 25.97 -12.73 -8.08
N GLY A 625 25.88 -14.03 -8.31
CA GLY A 625 25.04 -14.93 -7.54
C GLY A 625 25.28 -16.37 -7.93
N ARG A 626 24.80 -17.28 -7.10
CA ARG A 626 24.91 -18.72 -7.32
C ARG A 626 23.65 -19.41 -6.84
N SER A 627 23.23 -20.38 -7.62
CA SER A 627 22.13 -21.29 -7.38
C SER A 627 22.62 -22.71 -7.15
N GLU A 628 21.90 -23.43 -6.32
CA GLU A 628 22.08 -24.86 -6.15
C GLU A 628 21.36 -25.62 -7.27
N ALA A 629 21.98 -26.71 -7.71
CA ALA A 629 21.34 -27.68 -8.58
C ALA A 629 20.53 -28.68 -7.77
N CYS A 630 19.41 -29.15 -8.31
CA CYS A 630 18.57 -30.17 -7.68
C CYS A 630 18.14 -31.22 -8.71
N TRP A 631 18.53 -32.47 -8.46
CA TRP A 631 18.00 -33.64 -9.15
C TRP A 631 16.78 -34.17 -8.42
N VAL A 632 15.73 -34.44 -9.19
CA VAL A 632 14.52 -35.11 -8.74
C VAL A 632 14.28 -36.32 -9.63
N ALA A 633 14.05 -37.47 -9.03
CA ALA A 633 13.62 -38.67 -9.73
C ALA A 633 12.29 -39.17 -9.15
N TRP A 634 11.47 -39.81 -9.96
CA TRP A 634 10.21 -40.38 -9.52
C TRP A 634 9.89 -41.63 -10.31
N GLY A 635 9.18 -42.56 -9.69
CA GLY A 635 8.79 -43.83 -10.31
C GLY A 635 7.89 -44.66 -9.41
N PRO A 636 7.43 -45.81 -9.90
CA PRO A 636 6.58 -46.72 -9.13
C PRO A 636 7.35 -47.34 -7.96
N SER A 637 6.70 -47.46 -6.81
CA SER A 637 7.18 -48.25 -5.68
C SER A 637 6.03 -48.64 -4.75
N GLU A 638 5.98 -49.92 -4.39
CA GLU A 638 5.03 -50.44 -3.39
C GLU A 638 5.49 -50.15 -1.95
N VAL A 639 6.76 -49.81 -1.76
CA VAL A 639 7.39 -49.52 -0.46
C VAL A 639 8.13 -48.19 -0.49
N VAL A 640 8.16 -47.47 0.62
CA VAL A 640 9.02 -46.30 0.79
C VAL A 640 10.36 -46.78 1.34
N PRO A 641 11.50 -46.54 0.67
CA PRO A 641 12.79 -46.93 1.20
C PRO A 641 13.10 -46.20 2.51
N ASP A 642 13.40 -46.95 3.57
CA ASP A 642 13.78 -46.39 4.89
C ASP A 642 15.24 -45.91 4.92
N ASN A 643 16.11 -46.48 4.08
CA ASN A 643 17.52 -46.15 4.00
C ASN A 643 17.82 -45.32 2.75
N LEU A 644 17.99 -44.01 2.93
CA LEU A 644 18.37 -43.09 1.86
C LEU A 644 19.84 -42.64 2.01
N PRO A 645 20.54 -42.36 0.89
CA PRO A 645 21.81 -41.66 0.95
C PRO A 645 21.70 -40.33 1.72
N ALA A 646 22.80 -39.94 2.39
CA ALA A 646 22.78 -38.78 3.27
C ALA A 646 22.28 -37.49 2.59
N GLY A 647 21.25 -36.89 3.16
CA GLY A 647 20.61 -35.66 2.70
C GLY A 647 19.62 -35.83 1.54
N TRP A 648 19.44 -37.05 1.02
CA TRP A 648 18.36 -37.32 0.08
C TRP A 648 17.03 -37.35 0.84
N SER A 649 15.94 -37.04 0.14
CA SER A 649 14.59 -37.12 0.70
C SER A 649 13.69 -37.93 -0.23
N VAL A 650 12.79 -38.70 0.36
CA VAL A 650 11.76 -39.45 -0.35
C VAL A 650 10.39 -38.96 0.08
N ARG A 651 9.45 -38.97 -0.85
CA ARG A 651 8.06 -38.60 -0.61
C ARG A 651 7.13 -39.55 -1.37
N ASN A 652 6.09 -40.03 -0.69
CA ASN A 652 5.00 -40.73 -1.35
C ASN A 652 4.20 -39.79 -2.25
N LEU A 653 3.99 -40.22 -3.48
CA LEU A 653 3.04 -39.61 -4.40
C LEU A 653 1.77 -40.46 -4.42
N THR A 654 0.74 -39.98 -5.12
CA THR A 654 -0.48 -40.74 -5.35
C THR A 654 -0.21 -42.04 -6.10
N ASN A 655 -1.03 -43.08 -5.83
CA ASN A 655 -1.13 -44.32 -6.61
C ASN A 655 0.17 -45.15 -6.71
N GLY A 656 0.92 -45.24 -5.60
CA GLY A 656 2.09 -46.13 -5.52
C GLY A 656 3.30 -45.60 -6.30
N MET A 657 3.40 -44.29 -6.50
CA MET A 657 4.62 -43.65 -6.96
C MET A 657 5.35 -42.99 -5.79
N ILE A 658 6.68 -42.90 -5.89
CA ILE A 658 7.50 -42.11 -4.97
C ILE A 658 8.32 -41.09 -5.73
N GLU A 659 8.63 -39.98 -5.07
CA GLU A 659 9.58 -38.98 -5.51
C GLU A 659 10.81 -39.01 -4.62
N VAL A 660 11.99 -38.95 -5.22
CA VAL A 660 13.29 -38.89 -4.54
C VAL A 660 14.01 -37.62 -4.97
N ARG A 661 14.39 -36.79 -4.00
CA ARG A 661 15.18 -35.58 -4.23
C ARG A 661 16.57 -35.73 -3.67
N LEU A 662 17.56 -35.41 -4.49
CA LEU A 662 18.98 -35.46 -4.13
C LEU A 662 19.37 -34.18 -3.39
N CYS A 663 20.22 -34.29 -2.37
CA CYS A 663 20.81 -33.12 -1.73
C CYS A 663 21.68 -32.30 -2.69
N GLU A 664 21.99 -31.05 -2.34
CA GLU A 664 22.87 -30.15 -3.11
C GLU A 664 24.17 -30.84 -3.55
N LYS A 665 24.91 -31.44 -2.59
CA LYS A 665 26.21 -32.08 -2.87
C LYS A 665 26.10 -33.25 -3.85
N SER A 666 25.02 -34.03 -3.77
CA SER A 666 24.80 -35.13 -4.71
C SER A 666 24.37 -34.60 -6.06
N SER A 667 23.48 -33.62 -6.08
CA SER A 667 23.01 -33.01 -7.32
C SER A 667 24.14 -32.34 -8.10
N ALA A 668 25.04 -31.63 -7.40
CA ALA A 668 26.20 -30.97 -7.99
C ALA A 668 27.19 -31.96 -8.63
N ARG A 669 27.41 -33.14 -8.01
CA ARG A 669 28.28 -34.19 -8.56
C ARG A 669 27.74 -34.78 -9.87
N HIS A 670 26.43 -34.71 -10.08
CA HIS A 670 25.75 -35.27 -11.25
C HIS A 670 25.18 -34.19 -12.18
N VAL A 671 25.65 -32.95 -12.12
CA VAL A 671 25.02 -31.81 -12.84
C VAL A 671 25.08 -31.95 -14.37
N ASP A 672 26.05 -32.70 -14.88
CA ASP A 672 26.22 -32.94 -16.33
C ASP A 672 25.75 -34.34 -16.76
N GLU A 673 25.09 -35.08 -15.87
CA GLU A 673 24.50 -36.38 -16.19
C GLU A 673 23.21 -36.26 -17.00
N THR A 674 22.87 -37.32 -17.75
CA THR A 674 21.63 -37.39 -18.53
C THR A 674 20.44 -37.79 -17.66
N LYS A 675 19.23 -37.38 -18.09
CA LYS A 675 17.99 -37.75 -17.38
C LYS A 675 17.81 -39.27 -17.33
N ASP A 676 18.11 -39.98 -18.41
CA ASP A 676 17.92 -41.43 -18.48
C ASP A 676 18.88 -42.15 -17.53
N ARG A 677 20.13 -41.69 -17.44
CA ARG A 677 21.10 -42.23 -16.49
C ARG A 677 20.65 -41.98 -15.06
N MET A 678 20.17 -40.78 -14.74
CA MET A 678 19.69 -40.47 -13.39
C MET A 678 18.39 -41.23 -13.04
N ALA A 679 17.50 -41.43 -14.01
CA ALA A 679 16.31 -42.25 -13.85
C ALA A 679 16.66 -43.72 -13.57
N SER A 680 17.81 -44.20 -14.05
CA SER A 680 18.32 -45.55 -13.75
C SER A 680 19.10 -45.62 -12.43
N MET A 681 19.94 -44.62 -12.16
CA MET A 681 20.85 -44.62 -11.01
C MET A 681 20.13 -44.41 -9.69
N VAL A 682 19.21 -43.45 -9.61
CA VAL A 682 18.54 -43.07 -8.36
C VAL A 682 17.77 -44.23 -7.71
N PRO A 683 16.87 -44.94 -8.43
CA PRO A 683 16.19 -46.10 -7.87
C PRO A 683 17.15 -47.22 -7.45
N ARG A 684 18.20 -47.51 -8.23
CA ARG A 684 19.20 -48.53 -7.87
C ARG A 684 19.94 -48.20 -6.58
N GLU A 685 20.27 -46.92 -6.37
CA GLU A 685 20.98 -46.44 -5.18
C GLU A 685 20.14 -46.59 -3.90
N ILE A 686 18.80 -46.56 -4.02
CA ILE A 686 17.86 -46.74 -2.92
C ILE A 686 17.23 -48.14 -2.87
N GLY A 687 17.76 -49.09 -3.65
CA GLY A 687 17.37 -50.50 -3.63
C GLY A 687 16.06 -50.84 -4.36
N LEU A 688 15.65 -50.02 -5.34
CA LEU A 688 14.44 -50.23 -6.15
C LEU A 688 14.78 -50.55 -7.62
N PRO A 689 13.87 -51.25 -8.35
CA PRO A 689 14.00 -51.40 -9.79
C PRO A 689 13.87 -50.04 -10.50
N ASP A 690 14.55 -49.87 -11.63
CA ASP A 690 14.55 -48.64 -12.42
C ASP A 690 13.46 -48.57 -13.51
N ASP A 691 12.67 -49.63 -13.65
CA ASP A 691 11.56 -49.68 -14.60
C ASP A 691 10.51 -48.61 -14.29
N GLY A 692 10.15 -47.80 -15.30
CA GLY A 692 9.13 -46.76 -15.18
C GLY A 692 9.57 -45.51 -14.41
N TRP A 693 10.86 -45.37 -14.07
CA TRP A 693 11.39 -44.17 -13.45
C TRP A 693 11.67 -43.06 -14.46
N SER A 694 11.59 -41.83 -13.99
CA SER A 694 11.89 -40.61 -14.73
C SER A 694 12.68 -39.66 -13.84
N SER A 695 13.41 -38.73 -14.44
CA SER A 695 14.18 -37.75 -13.68
C SER A 695 14.20 -36.36 -14.33
N HIS A 696 14.53 -35.36 -13.52
CA HIS A 696 14.63 -33.97 -13.92
C HIS A 696 15.72 -33.25 -13.13
N LEU A 697 16.51 -32.43 -13.83
CA LEU A 697 17.51 -31.55 -13.23
C LEU A 697 17.03 -30.10 -13.28
N TRP A 698 16.92 -29.49 -12.12
CA TRP A 698 16.89 -28.05 -11.95
C TRP A 698 18.32 -27.55 -11.78
N ARG A 699 18.97 -27.12 -12.87
CA ARG A 699 20.37 -26.64 -12.82
C ARG A 699 20.53 -25.40 -11.91
N TYR A 700 19.49 -24.56 -11.87
CA TYR A 700 19.42 -23.37 -11.03
C TYR A 700 18.13 -23.44 -10.20
N SER A 701 18.11 -24.33 -9.21
CA SER A 701 16.89 -24.66 -8.44
C SER A 701 16.55 -23.61 -7.40
N ARG A 702 17.56 -23.13 -6.67
CA ARG A 702 17.41 -22.16 -5.58
C ARG A 702 18.68 -21.32 -5.47
N PRO A 703 18.61 -19.98 -5.53
CA PRO A 703 19.76 -19.13 -5.26
C PRO A 703 20.15 -19.21 -3.79
N VAL A 704 21.44 -19.42 -3.54
CA VAL A 704 22.09 -19.38 -2.22
C VAL A 704 22.94 -18.14 -2.01
N SER A 705 23.31 -17.48 -3.10
CA SER A 705 23.86 -16.13 -3.09
C SER A 705 23.27 -15.31 -4.23
N GLY A 706 23.24 -14.00 -4.04
CA GLY A 706 22.72 -13.04 -5.01
C GLY A 706 22.62 -11.66 -4.38
N PRO A 707 22.16 -10.65 -5.14
CA PRO A 707 22.00 -9.30 -4.63
C PRO A 707 21.07 -9.17 -3.42
N GLY A 708 20.04 -10.02 -3.32
CA GLY A 708 19.01 -9.93 -2.28
C GLY A 708 18.14 -8.66 -2.35
N ARG A 709 18.32 -7.85 -3.40
CA ARG A 709 17.57 -6.64 -3.72
C ARG A 709 17.44 -6.49 -5.24
N VAL A 710 16.46 -5.73 -5.68
CA VAL A 710 16.26 -5.43 -7.11
C VAL A 710 17.47 -4.66 -7.62
N ILE A 711 18.00 -5.08 -8.77
CA ILE A 711 19.04 -4.36 -9.49
C ILE A 711 18.44 -3.79 -10.76
N HIS A 712 18.83 -2.56 -11.09
CA HIS A 712 18.35 -1.88 -12.28
C HIS A 712 19.52 -1.35 -13.09
N HIS A 713 19.41 -1.45 -14.41
CA HIS A 713 20.35 -0.88 -15.37
C HIS A 713 19.55 -0.20 -16.48
N GLY A 714 19.47 1.12 -16.42
CA GLY A 714 18.56 1.89 -17.28
C GLY A 714 17.10 1.46 -17.10
N ASN A 715 16.49 1.02 -18.20
CA ASN A 715 15.12 0.52 -18.28
C ASN A 715 15.01 -1.01 -18.05
N ILE A 716 16.12 -1.69 -17.75
CA ILE A 716 16.19 -3.12 -17.43
C ILE A 716 16.18 -3.30 -15.90
N SER A 717 15.33 -4.18 -15.40
CA SER A 717 15.23 -4.51 -13.96
C SER A 717 15.36 -6.02 -13.75
N PHE A 718 16.18 -6.43 -12.78
CA PHE A 718 16.43 -7.83 -12.47
C PHE A 718 15.68 -8.24 -11.21
N ILE A 719 14.84 -9.27 -11.34
CA ILE A 719 13.92 -9.75 -10.31
C ILE A 719 13.97 -11.26 -10.18
N GLY A 720 13.40 -11.79 -9.10
CA GLY A 720 13.42 -13.20 -8.77
C GLY A 720 13.91 -13.45 -7.36
N ASP A 721 13.93 -14.70 -6.97
CA ASP A 721 14.32 -15.13 -5.64
C ASP A 721 15.80 -14.85 -5.30
N GLY A 722 16.67 -14.62 -6.29
CA GLY A 722 18.04 -14.13 -6.11
C GLY A 722 18.14 -12.61 -5.85
N PHE A 723 17.07 -11.87 -6.14
CA PHE A 723 17.00 -10.41 -6.13
C PHE A 723 16.01 -9.88 -5.10
N GLY A 724 15.52 -10.72 -4.19
CA GLY A 724 14.59 -10.31 -3.13
C GLY A 724 14.93 -10.94 -1.79
N THR A 725 14.19 -10.52 -0.77
CA THR A 725 14.40 -10.97 0.62
C THR A 725 13.11 -11.57 1.19
N PRO A 726 13.16 -12.77 1.81
CA PRO A 726 14.33 -13.63 2.03
C PRO A 726 14.88 -14.28 0.74
N LEU A 727 16.20 -14.35 0.62
CA LEU A 727 16.88 -14.91 -0.56
C LEU A 727 16.48 -16.37 -0.81
N GLY A 728 16.24 -16.72 -2.07
CA GLY A 728 15.96 -18.09 -2.48
C GLY A 728 14.61 -18.62 -2.00
N THR A 729 13.66 -17.74 -1.68
CA THR A 729 12.29 -18.10 -1.29
C THR A 729 11.28 -17.59 -2.32
N ILE A 730 10.08 -18.16 -2.31
CA ILE A 730 8.95 -17.67 -3.13
C ILE A 730 8.55 -16.26 -2.70
N GLY A 731 8.53 -15.98 -1.40
CA GLY A 731 8.32 -14.62 -0.90
C GLY A 731 9.36 -13.63 -1.40
N GLY A 732 10.65 -14.00 -1.46
CA GLY A 732 11.69 -13.18 -2.09
C GLY A 732 11.45 -12.93 -3.59
N ALA A 733 10.90 -13.92 -4.31
CA ALA A 733 10.51 -13.76 -5.71
C ALA A 733 9.36 -12.76 -5.89
N LEU A 734 8.34 -12.81 -5.04
CA LEU A 734 7.20 -11.87 -5.04
C LEU A 734 7.63 -10.46 -4.60
N ASP A 735 8.48 -10.37 -3.58
CA ASP A 735 9.02 -9.12 -3.04
C ASP A 735 9.82 -8.36 -4.11
N SER A 736 10.77 -9.03 -4.77
CA SER A 736 11.57 -8.40 -5.84
C SER A 736 10.71 -7.97 -7.04
N ALA A 737 9.74 -8.79 -7.45
CA ALA A 737 8.82 -8.47 -8.54
C ALA A 737 8.02 -7.19 -8.24
N ALA A 738 7.39 -7.10 -7.07
CA ALA A 738 6.59 -5.93 -6.72
C ALA A 738 7.45 -4.69 -6.44
N ARG A 739 8.62 -4.84 -5.79
CA ARG A 739 9.55 -3.73 -5.58
C ARG A 739 10.08 -3.15 -6.87
N ALA A 740 10.40 -3.97 -7.87
CA ALA A 740 10.84 -3.47 -9.17
C ALA A 740 9.79 -2.55 -9.81
N VAL A 741 8.51 -2.90 -9.72
CA VAL A 741 7.41 -2.07 -10.22
C VAL A 741 7.25 -0.78 -9.41
N ALA A 742 7.36 -0.86 -8.08
CA ALA A 742 7.32 0.32 -7.20
C ALA A 742 8.49 1.27 -7.44
N ASP A 743 9.70 0.74 -7.62
CA ASP A 743 10.93 1.49 -7.86
C ASP A 743 10.85 2.30 -9.17
N MET A 744 10.20 1.77 -10.20
CA MET A 744 9.93 2.51 -11.45
C MET A 744 9.07 3.76 -11.22
N HIS A 745 8.15 3.72 -10.26
CA HIS A 745 7.30 4.88 -9.90
C HIS A 745 8.07 5.93 -9.10
N LEU A 746 9.14 5.56 -8.40
CA LEU A 746 10.02 6.50 -7.70
C LEU A 746 10.96 7.22 -8.69
N ARG A 747 11.55 6.46 -9.62
CA ARG A 747 12.52 6.94 -10.64
C ARG A 747 11.89 7.78 -11.74
N SER A 748 10.62 7.53 -12.09
CA SER A 748 9.93 8.27 -13.15
C SER A 748 9.79 9.77 -12.86
N SER A 749 10.08 10.21 -11.63
CA SER A 749 10.06 11.61 -11.21
C SER A 749 11.26 12.46 -11.68
N GLU A 750 12.32 11.86 -12.23
CA GLU A 750 13.57 12.57 -12.54
C GLU A 750 13.69 13.13 -13.97
N LYS A 751 13.11 12.48 -14.99
CA LYS A 751 13.29 12.90 -16.40
C LYS A 751 12.51 14.16 -16.83
N GLY A 752 12.09 15.03 -15.89
CA GLY A 752 11.25 16.19 -16.19
C GLY A 752 11.44 17.43 -15.33
N ARG A 753 12.61 17.66 -14.72
CA ARG A 753 12.78 18.78 -13.76
C ARG A 753 13.82 19.81 -14.21
N ASN A 754 13.44 20.57 -15.23
CA ASN A 754 13.78 21.99 -15.34
C ASN A 754 12.47 22.77 -15.45
N GLY A 755 12.09 23.47 -14.37
CA GLY A 755 11.06 24.51 -14.39
C GLY A 755 9.60 24.03 -14.23
N HIS A 756 8.99 24.46 -13.13
CA HIS A 756 7.55 24.46 -12.85
C HIS A 756 6.85 23.10 -12.73
N TYR A 757 6.24 22.88 -11.55
CA TYR A 757 5.23 21.86 -11.33
C TYR A 757 3.99 22.15 -12.20
N LEU A 758 4.06 21.80 -13.47
CA LEU A 758 2.87 21.57 -14.28
C LEU A 758 2.47 20.13 -14.04
N SER A 759 1.39 19.95 -13.27
CA SER A 759 0.60 18.72 -13.28
C SER A 759 0.41 18.30 -14.74
N LYS A 760 1.10 17.25 -15.19
CA LYS A 760 0.84 16.61 -16.48
C LYS A 760 -0.45 15.79 -16.38
N GLN A 761 -1.57 16.48 -16.15
CA GLN A 761 -2.85 16.06 -16.69
C GLN A 761 -3.08 16.97 -17.90
N THR A 762 -3.20 16.33 -19.07
CA THR A 762 -3.54 16.92 -20.37
C THR A 762 -4.31 18.23 -20.24
N SER A 763 -3.72 19.33 -20.69
CA SER A 763 -4.45 20.57 -20.89
C SER A 763 -5.54 20.36 -21.93
N LEU A 764 -6.75 20.86 -21.67
CA LEU A 764 -7.90 20.83 -22.59
C LEU A 764 -7.65 21.51 -23.96
N ASN A 765 -6.47 22.10 -24.19
CA ASN A 765 -6.07 22.71 -25.46
C ASN A 765 -5.43 21.71 -26.45
N GLU A 766 -5.22 20.45 -26.08
CA GLU A 766 -4.77 19.38 -26.99
C GLU A 766 -5.92 18.43 -27.39
N TRP A 767 -7.13 18.99 -27.58
CA TRP A 767 -8.29 18.31 -28.17
C TRP A 767 -8.88 19.15 -29.31
#